data_AF-A0A940HR18-F1
#
_entry.id   AF-A0A940HR18-F1
#
_cell.length_a   1.000
_cell.length_b   1.000
_cell.length_c   1.000
_cell.angle_alpha   90.00
_cell.angle_beta   90.00
_cell.angle_gamma   90.00
#
_symmetry.space_group_name_H-M   'P 1'
#
loop_
_entity.id
_entity.type
_entity.pdbx_description
1 polymer ?
#
loop_
_entity_poly.entity_id
_entity_poly.type
_entity_poly.pdbx_seq_one_letter_code
_entity_poly.pdbx_strand_id
1 'polypeptide(L)'
;MILTSKWHADRNNDTIVFKGVRFDTAARGLKVIYKSFSGGTFDLTLSVDGTPVSKFVLNGTAYYHELEDAWAEVPEILPGVHDIAVTSEPMGNAYIESFEFTPDSPYDIVPETPVRTFRETNNDLLVATDMLGRKLPDASEAPAPRKKTVGIFYWTWRNGNGNGGTPRNLTEILSKYPEAEYDMKHPAWTAHDIVHWNKPFYGFYRNDDPYVIRKHAQYFADAGVDVMVFDTTNGSLVWRDAFMPLLTELDKARRDGIHTPQVAFMMQFGPSDNTVRMLRGVYQDLYKPGKFRDLWFMWEGKPMVMAYPEAIPEKGISDYDTKVLNEIREFFTFRPGQPLYAGGPRRNDQWGWLEMAPQNGYGPRPDGTFEMCTVGVAQNCNAERICTHFNAKDTFGRSYTHKDGHKKLTKDSYKYGYNVQEQWDNALELDPEYVFVTGWNEWIMGKFPGKPWVLEEGSTQIAFVDQYDREHSRDIEPDCDGYLDSYYLQLCANIRRFKGLRHVDRDVPAADIKMGDFDALEAVKPEYISHKGTQALRNFEALGVAPRYTNYTGRNNIIGARVAWDKDKLSFLAVCADSILPDTAHSVNYMTLLIDADRDKATGWEGYDYKITSGKVYAWKDGGWQQTGEAQTEIRGDKLMLQSGRALLGLDGAGKPEFEFKWIDNIALDNVMNFYRDGDCAPFGRFNYLF
;
A
#
# COMPACT_ATOMS: atom_id res chain seq x y z
N MET A 1 37.16 -9.77 13.24
CA MET A 1 38.26 -9.10 12.51
C MET A 1 37.66 -7.97 11.69
N ILE A 2 38.21 -6.75 11.76
CA ILE A 2 37.72 -5.60 10.99
C ILE A 2 38.79 -5.19 9.98
N LEU A 3 38.42 -5.17 8.70
CA LEU A 3 39.25 -4.73 7.59
C LEU A 3 38.71 -3.39 7.08
N THR A 4 39.35 -2.29 7.46
CA THR A 4 39.02 -0.97 6.92
C THR A 4 39.46 -0.90 5.46
N SER A 5 38.51 -0.63 4.57
CA SER A 5 38.72 -0.61 3.12
C SER A 5 38.82 0.80 2.56
N LYS A 6 37.90 1.71 2.97
CA LYS A 6 37.69 3.03 2.34
C LYS A 6 37.74 2.96 0.81
N TRP A 7 37.07 1.94 0.28
CA TRP A 7 37.19 1.50 -1.10
C TRP A 7 35.99 1.96 -1.90
N HIS A 8 36.22 2.56 -3.06
CA HIS A 8 35.18 2.87 -4.01
C HIS A 8 35.08 1.72 -5.02
N ALA A 9 34.14 0.80 -4.77
CA ALA A 9 33.80 -0.26 -5.70
C ALA A 9 33.10 0.35 -6.90
N ASP A 10 33.82 0.49 -8.02
CA ASP A 10 33.29 1.02 -9.26
C ASP A 10 32.68 -0.10 -10.15
N ARG A 11 32.22 0.30 -11.35
CA ARG A 11 31.50 -0.59 -12.28
C ARG A 11 32.41 -1.51 -13.10
N ASN A 12 33.73 -1.52 -12.88
CA ASN A 12 34.72 -2.12 -13.79
C ASN A 12 35.39 -3.39 -13.24
N ASN A 13 34.68 -4.18 -12.42
CA ASN A 13 35.24 -5.36 -11.76
C ASN A 13 36.44 -5.08 -10.85
N ASP A 14 36.41 -3.95 -10.16
CA ASP A 14 37.48 -3.55 -9.25
C ASP A 14 37.61 -4.53 -8.08
N THR A 15 38.84 -4.73 -7.60
CA THR A 15 39.17 -5.68 -6.54
C THR A 15 40.05 -5.04 -5.49
N ILE A 16 39.62 -5.13 -4.23
CA ILE A 16 40.46 -4.81 -3.07
C ILE A 16 41.05 -6.09 -2.47
N VAL A 17 42.34 -6.04 -2.10
CA VAL A 17 43.08 -7.17 -1.52
C VAL A 17 43.70 -6.77 -0.17
N PHE A 18 43.42 -7.55 0.87
CA PHE A 18 44.01 -7.48 2.19
C PHE A 18 44.96 -8.66 2.37
N LYS A 19 46.26 -8.40 2.49
CA LYS A 19 47.28 -9.44 2.61
C LYS A 19 47.56 -9.81 4.06
N GLY A 20 47.78 -11.10 4.32
CA GLY A 20 48.22 -11.59 5.61
C GLY A 20 47.22 -11.31 6.75
N VAL A 21 45.93 -11.37 6.47
CA VAL A 21 44.87 -11.18 7.46
C VAL A 21 44.86 -12.36 8.42
N ARG A 22 45.05 -12.08 9.71
CA ARG A 22 45.05 -13.11 10.76
C ARG A 22 43.67 -13.30 11.37
N PHE A 23 43.17 -14.53 11.32
CA PHE A 23 41.95 -14.95 12.02
C PHE A 23 42.34 -15.76 13.25
N ASP A 24 42.10 -15.24 14.47
CA ASP A 24 42.38 -15.97 15.72
C ASP A 24 41.31 -17.02 16.05
N THR A 25 40.13 -16.88 15.46
CA THR A 25 38.99 -17.81 15.54
C THR A 25 38.39 -17.97 14.15
N ALA A 26 37.62 -19.04 13.94
CA ALA A 26 36.92 -19.23 12.68
C ALA A 26 35.93 -18.08 12.43
N ALA A 27 35.75 -17.68 11.18
CA ALA A 27 34.80 -16.64 10.79
C ALA A 27 33.81 -17.16 9.75
N ARG A 28 32.52 -16.86 9.94
CA ARG A 28 31.43 -17.25 9.02
C ARG A 28 30.38 -16.15 8.83
N GLY A 29 30.35 -15.12 9.68
CA GLY A 29 29.57 -13.91 9.44
C GLY A 29 30.42 -12.80 8.81
N LEU A 30 29.80 -12.00 7.95
CA LEU A 30 30.39 -10.82 7.33
C LEU A 30 29.40 -9.66 7.42
N LYS A 31 29.79 -8.59 8.11
CA LYS A 31 29.11 -7.29 8.05
C LYS A 31 29.90 -6.35 7.15
N VAL A 32 29.22 -5.64 6.28
CA VAL A 32 29.82 -4.65 5.38
C VAL A 32 29.25 -3.30 5.68
N ILE A 33 30.11 -2.32 5.99
CA ILE A 33 29.73 -0.93 6.21
C ILE A 33 29.93 -0.18 4.90
N TYR A 34 28.86 0.33 4.29
CA TYR A 34 28.91 0.86 2.93
C TYR A 34 27.94 2.02 2.71
N LYS A 35 28.13 2.72 1.60
CA LYS A 35 27.22 3.70 1.03
C LYS A 35 27.09 3.42 -0.46
N SER A 36 25.88 3.11 -0.93
CA SER A 36 25.63 2.94 -2.36
C SER A 36 25.38 4.27 -3.05
N PHE A 37 25.87 4.40 -4.27
CA PHE A 37 25.55 5.49 -5.20
C PHE A 37 24.74 5.01 -6.40
N SER A 38 24.40 3.72 -6.44
CA SER A 38 23.47 3.12 -7.39
C SER A 38 22.23 2.61 -6.66
N GLY A 39 21.05 2.73 -7.27
CA GLY A 39 19.83 2.21 -6.64
C GLY A 39 19.68 0.69 -6.69
N GLY A 40 20.50 -0.01 -7.48
CA GLY A 40 20.36 -1.44 -7.77
C GLY A 40 20.99 -2.36 -6.75
N THR A 41 20.62 -3.63 -6.81
CA THR A 41 21.35 -4.73 -6.16
C THR A 41 22.55 -5.11 -7.01
N PHE A 42 23.72 -5.22 -6.38
CA PHE A 42 24.94 -5.69 -7.04
C PHE A 42 25.68 -6.70 -6.16
N ASP A 43 26.37 -7.61 -6.82
CA ASP A 43 27.10 -8.71 -6.19
C ASP A 43 28.53 -8.28 -5.84
N LEU A 44 29.04 -8.81 -4.74
CA LEU A 44 30.45 -8.80 -4.37
C LEU A 44 30.92 -10.25 -4.23
N THR A 45 32.06 -10.55 -4.85
CA THR A 45 32.70 -11.87 -4.78
C THR A 45 33.81 -11.84 -3.73
N LEU A 46 33.68 -12.68 -2.70
CA LEU A 46 34.72 -12.91 -1.70
C LEU A 46 35.66 -14.02 -2.17
N SER A 47 36.96 -13.75 -2.11
CA SER A 47 38.01 -14.74 -2.34
C SER A 47 38.94 -14.87 -1.14
N VAL A 48 39.34 -16.10 -0.84
CA VAL A 48 40.30 -16.46 0.22
C VAL A 48 41.48 -17.17 -0.45
N ASP A 49 42.69 -16.68 -0.21
CA ASP A 49 43.94 -17.22 -0.79
C ASP A 49 43.87 -17.36 -2.32
N GLY A 50 43.25 -16.38 -2.98
CA GLY A 50 43.09 -16.32 -4.44
C GLY A 50 41.97 -17.20 -5.01
N THR A 51 41.22 -17.91 -4.18
CA THR A 51 40.08 -18.74 -4.61
C THR A 51 38.77 -18.04 -4.30
N PRO A 52 37.87 -17.83 -5.28
CA PRO A 52 36.51 -17.34 -5.01
C PRO A 52 35.73 -18.34 -4.17
N VAL A 53 35.19 -17.89 -3.04
CA VAL A 53 34.52 -18.77 -2.06
C VAL A 53 33.04 -18.46 -1.86
N SER A 54 32.58 -17.22 -2.10
CA SER A 54 31.18 -16.83 -1.90
C SER A 54 30.79 -15.57 -2.68
N LYS A 55 29.50 -15.43 -2.99
CA LYS A 55 28.88 -14.16 -3.40
C LYS A 55 27.94 -13.65 -2.32
N PHE A 56 28.03 -12.36 -2.05
CA PHE A 56 27.07 -11.63 -1.22
C PHE A 56 26.64 -10.36 -1.93
N VAL A 57 25.54 -9.77 -1.49
CA VAL A 57 24.88 -8.67 -2.20
C VAL A 57 24.84 -7.41 -1.36
N LEU A 58 25.01 -6.28 -2.03
CA LEU A 58 24.68 -4.96 -1.47
C LEU A 58 23.46 -4.45 -2.21
N ASN A 59 22.40 -4.16 -1.45
CA ASN A 59 21.22 -3.52 -2.00
C ASN A 59 21.43 -2.01 -1.95
N GLY A 60 21.41 -1.36 -3.11
CA GLY A 60 21.40 0.08 -3.18
C GLY A 60 20.18 0.67 -2.48
N THR A 61 20.42 1.50 -1.47
CA THR A 61 19.45 2.47 -0.99
C THR A 61 19.74 3.76 -1.75
N ALA A 62 18.73 4.30 -2.41
CA ALA A 62 18.97 5.49 -3.21
C ALA A 62 19.23 6.70 -2.31
N TYR A 63 20.22 7.52 -2.66
CA TYR A 63 20.52 8.93 -2.31
C TYR A 63 20.29 9.48 -0.89
N TYR A 64 19.75 8.70 0.02
CA TYR A 64 19.49 9.03 1.40
C TYR A 64 20.49 8.23 2.23
N HIS A 65 21.24 8.97 3.06
CA HIS A 65 22.07 8.48 4.16
C HIS A 65 23.58 8.29 3.94
N GLU A 66 24.17 8.15 5.11
CA GLU A 66 25.57 8.08 5.49
C GLU A 66 26.13 6.69 5.14
N LEU A 67 26.78 6.03 6.08
CA LEU A 67 27.14 4.62 5.99
C LEU A 67 25.98 3.75 6.52
N GLU A 68 25.67 2.69 5.81
CA GLU A 68 24.73 1.63 6.16
C GLU A 68 25.46 0.30 6.39
N ASP A 69 24.75 -0.71 6.91
CA ASP A 69 25.26 -2.07 7.00
C ASP A 69 24.45 -3.10 6.20
N ALA A 70 25.20 -4.05 5.61
CA ALA A 70 24.67 -5.29 5.04
C ALA A 70 25.33 -6.48 5.74
N TRP A 71 24.55 -7.53 5.94
CA TRP A 71 25.00 -8.76 6.59
C TRP A 71 24.93 -9.93 5.62
N ALA A 72 25.99 -10.73 5.59
CA ALA A 72 26.10 -11.95 4.82
C ALA A 72 26.66 -13.09 5.68
N GLU A 73 26.36 -14.32 5.27
CA GLU A 73 27.05 -15.52 5.76
C GLU A 73 27.98 -16.01 4.66
N VAL A 74 29.20 -16.30 5.06
CA VAL A 74 30.28 -16.75 4.19
C VAL A 74 30.72 -18.16 4.63
N PRO A 75 31.37 -18.94 3.75
CA PRO A 75 31.99 -20.19 4.14
C PRO A 75 32.92 -19.98 5.33
N GLU A 76 33.04 -20.99 6.20
CA GLU A 76 33.90 -20.91 7.36
C GLU A 76 35.36 -20.69 6.94
N ILE A 77 35.92 -19.53 7.33
CA ILE A 77 37.32 -19.20 7.22
C ILE A 77 37.98 -19.66 8.50
N LEU A 78 38.86 -20.67 8.42
CA LEU A 78 39.50 -21.28 9.58
C LEU A 78 40.50 -20.32 10.25
N PRO A 79 40.86 -20.54 11.53
CA PRO A 79 41.93 -19.80 12.17
C PRO A 79 43.25 -19.94 11.40
N GLY A 80 43.93 -18.83 11.16
CA GLY A 80 45.10 -18.82 10.28
C GLY A 80 45.43 -17.43 9.75
N VAL A 81 46.36 -17.39 8.80
CA VAL A 81 46.74 -16.19 8.06
C VAL A 81 46.33 -16.40 6.60
N HIS A 82 45.48 -15.51 6.09
CA HIS A 82 44.90 -15.61 4.76
C HIS A 82 45.01 -14.30 3.99
N ASP A 83 45.08 -14.40 2.67
CA ASP A 83 44.86 -13.25 1.78
C ASP A 83 43.37 -13.16 1.46
N ILE A 84 42.75 -12.02 1.81
CA ILE A 84 41.32 -11.77 1.57
C ILE A 84 41.17 -10.78 0.42
N ALA A 85 40.41 -11.16 -0.60
CA ALA A 85 40.07 -10.26 -1.70
C ALA A 85 38.56 -10.14 -1.88
N VAL A 86 38.10 -8.93 -2.21
CA VAL A 86 36.70 -8.66 -2.55
C VAL A 86 36.64 -7.99 -3.91
N THR A 87 35.91 -8.59 -4.84
CA THR A 87 35.73 -8.09 -6.20
C THR A 87 34.31 -7.60 -6.39
N SER A 88 34.16 -6.35 -6.86
CA SER A 88 32.88 -5.81 -7.31
C SER A 88 32.48 -6.46 -8.62
N GLU A 89 31.23 -6.87 -8.79
CA GLU A 89 30.74 -7.31 -10.11
C GLU A 89 30.28 -6.10 -10.95
N PRO A 90 30.10 -6.24 -12.28
CA PRO A 90 29.73 -5.12 -13.13
C PRO A 90 28.43 -4.50 -12.62
N MET A 91 28.31 -3.17 -12.75
CA MET A 91 27.16 -2.35 -12.31
C MET A 91 27.17 -1.91 -10.84
N GLY A 92 28.07 -2.42 -10.00
CA GLY A 92 28.27 -1.92 -8.63
C GLY A 92 28.76 -0.47 -8.60
N ASN A 93 28.22 0.33 -7.67
CA ASN A 93 28.78 1.65 -7.37
C ASN A 93 28.53 1.97 -5.89
N ALA A 94 29.53 1.70 -5.05
CA ALA A 94 29.44 1.97 -3.63
C ALA A 94 30.79 2.35 -3.02
N TYR A 95 30.74 3.20 -2.01
CA TYR A 95 31.84 3.38 -1.07
C TYR A 95 31.69 2.34 0.03
N ILE A 96 32.75 1.59 0.33
CA ILE A 96 32.79 0.58 1.37
C ILE A 96 33.81 1.03 2.41
N GLU A 97 33.34 1.30 3.63
CA GLU A 97 34.16 1.74 4.76
C GLU A 97 34.95 0.57 5.34
N SER A 98 34.28 -0.56 5.61
CA SER A 98 34.88 -1.73 6.24
C SER A 98 34.18 -3.05 5.92
N PHE A 99 34.95 -4.14 6.05
CA PHE A 99 34.47 -5.52 6.13
C PHE A 99 34.74 -6.06 7.53
N GLU A 100 33.71 -6.52 8.23
CA GLU A 100 33.81 -7.02 9.60
C GLU A 100 33.43 -8.50 9.64
N PHE A 101 34.43 -9.35 9.83
CA PHE A 101 34.26 -10.80 9.93
C PHE A 101 34.01 -11.24 11.38
N THR A 102 33.01 -12.09 11.58
CA THR A 102 32.56 -12.57 12.89
C THR A 102 32.50 -14.10 12.96
N PRO A 103 32.73 -14.71 14.15
CA PRO A 103 32.52 -16.14 14.37
C PRO A 103 31.04 -16.56 14.29
N ASP A 104 30.14 -15.64 14.62
CA ASP A 104 28.70 -15.88 14.59
C ASP A 104 28.12 -15.51 13.22
N SER A 105 27.18 -16.32 12.74
CA SER A 105 26.39 -15.97 11.56
C SER A 105 25.22 -15.08 12.01
N PRO A 106 24.91 -14.00 11.26
CA PRO A 106 23.70 -13.20 11.52
C PRO A 106 22.39 -14.01 11.36
N TYR A 107 22.48 -15.25 10.86
CA TYR A 107 21.36 -16.13 10.59
C TYR A 107 21.23 -17.30 11.58
N ASP A 108 22.11 -17.40 12.58
CA ASP A 108 22.07 -18.49 13.57
C ASP A 108 20.79 -18.44 14.43
N ILE A 109 20.26 -17.23 14.66
CA ILE A 109 19.04 -17.01 15.43
C ILE A 109 17.96 -16.55 14.46
N VAL A 110 17.15 -17.49 14.00
CA VAL A 110 15.95 -17.17 13.23
C VAL A 110 14.83 -16.83 14.22
N PRO A 111 14.29 -15.60 14.20
CA PRO A 111 13.19 -15.22 15.08
C PRO A 111 11.98 -16.12 14.87
N GLU A 112 11.26 -16.44 15.94
CA GLU A 112 9.95 -17.06 15.83
C GLU A 112 8.97 -16.11 15.13
N THR A 113 8.04 -16.69 14.35
CA THR A 113 6.95 -15.90 13.77
C THR A 113 6.08 -15.35 14.90
N PRO A 114 5.91 -14.02 15.03
CA PRO A 114 5.12 -13.47 16.12
C PRO A 114 3.65 -13.86 15.96
N VAL A 115 3.02 -14.28 17.05
CA VAL A 115 1.56 -14.46 17.10
C VAL A 115 0.91 -13.08 17.29
N ARG A 116 0.02 -12.71 16.38
CA ARG A 116 -0.70 -11.43 16.39
C ARG A 116 -2.17 -11.67 16.70
N THR A 117 -2.76 -10.71 17.43
CA THR A 117 -4.21 -10.64 17.64
C THR A 117 -4.71 -9.41 16.88
N PHE A 118 -5.57 -9.64 15.89
CA PHE A 118 -6.18 -8.55 15.12
C PHE A 118 -7.55 -8.20 15.68
N ARG A 119 -7.93 -6.92 15.57
CA ARG A 119 -9.29 -6.48 15.87
C ARG A 119 -10.08 -6.41 14.56
N GLU A 120 -10.98 -7.35 14.37
CA GLU A 120 -11.86 -7.37 13.19
C GLU A 120 -12.83 -6.20 13.25
N THR A 121 -12.80 -5.30 12.26
CA THR A 121 -13.67 -4.12 12.17
C THR A 121 -15.13 -4.47 11.86
N ASN A 122 -15.44 -5.76 11.70
CA ASN A 122 -16.78 -6.29 11.41
C ASN A 122 -17.38 -5.62 10.17
N ASN A 123 -16.82 -5.88 8.98
CA ASN A 123 -17.16 -5.20 7.73
C ASN A 123 -18.67 -5.11 7.39
N ASP A 124 -19.51 -6.01 7.91
CA ASP A 124 -20.99 -5.95 7.78
C ASP A 124 -21.63 -4.78 8.55
N LEU A 125 -20.95 -4.26 9.58
CA LEU A 125 -21.31 -3.03 10.30
C LEU A 125 -20.80 -1.76 9.59
N LEU A 126 -19.93 -1.90 8.59
CA LEU A 126 -19.38 -0.77 7.84
C LEU A 126 -20.17 -0.57 6.54
N VAL A 127 -20.75 0.61 6.39
CA VAL A 127 -21.43 1.05 5.17
C VAL A 127 -20.75 2.30 4.64
N ALA A 128 -20.88 2.57 3.34
CA ALA A 128 -20.41 3.81 2.75
C ALA A 128 -21.17 4.09 1.47
N THR A 129 -21.31 5.37 1.14
CA THR A 129 -21.81 5.83 -0.14
C THR A 129 -20.78 6.78 -0.77
N ASP A 130 -20.23 6.40 -1.93
CA ASP A 130 -19.21 7.19 -2.61
C ASP A 130 -19.76 8.49 -3.23
N MET A 131 -18.89 9.36 -3.76
CA MET A 131 -19.31 10.63 -4.37
C MET A 131 -20.23 10.50 -5.59
N LEU A 132 -20.37 9.30 -6.16
CA LEU A 132 -21.27 8.99 -7.27
C LEU A 132 -22.61 8.43 -6.81
N GLY A 133 -22.81 8.24 -5.49
CA GLY A 133 -24.02 7.67 -4.92
C GLY A 133 -24.03 6.13 -4.90
N ARG A 134 -22.90 5.47 -5.17
CA ARG A 134 -22.80 4.00 -5.12
C ARG A 134 -22.66 3.56 -3.66
N LYS A 135 -23.58 2.70 -3.21
CA LYS A 135 -23.55 2.08 -1.88
C LYS A 135 -22.66 0.84 -1.90
N LEU A 136 -21.98 0.58 -0.77
CA LEU A 136 -21.26 -0.68 -0.59
C LEU A 136 -22.25 -1.86 -0.48
N PRO A 137 -21.90 -3.04 -1.03
CA PRO A 137 -22.67 -4.26 -0.86
C PRO A 137 -22.84 -4.61 0.61
N ASP A 138 -24.04 -5.03 0.97
CA ASP A 138 -24.38 -5.63 2.26
C ASP A 138 -24.51 -7.16 2.14
N ALA A 139 -24.94 -7.82 3.21
CA ALA A 139 -25.13 -9.27 3.25
C ALA A 139 -26.22 -9.81 2.29
N SER A 140 -27.03 -8.96 1.65
CA SER A 140 -27.99 -9.37 0.62
C SER A 140 -27.37 -9.47 -0.77
N GLU A 141 -26.30 -8.70 -1.03
CA GLU A 141 -25.54 -8.70 -2.29
C GLU A 141 -24.25 -9.54 -2.22
N ALA A 142 -23.60 -9.58 -1.05
CA ALA A 142 -22.35 -10.31 -0.85
C ALA A 142 -22.62 -11.76 -0.38
N PRO A 143 -21.84 -12.75 -0.84
CA PRO A 143 -21.97 -14.11 -0.35
C PRO A 143 -21.50 -14.23 1.11
N ALA A 144 -21.77 -15.37 1.73
CA ALA A 144 -21.13 -15.73 3.00
C ALA A 144 -19.59 -15.77 2.84
N PRO A 145 -18.79 -15.61 3.91
CA PRO A 145 -17.34 -15.53 3.82
C PRO A 145 -16.72 -16.73 3.09
N ARG A 146 -15.80 -16.43 2.16
CA ARG A 146 -15.11 -17.39 1.29
C ARG A 146 -13.61 -17.28 1.51
N LYS A 147 -12.90 -18.40 1.41
CA LYS A 147 -11.44 -18.42 1.44
C LYS A 147 -10.89 -18.02 0.07
N LYS A 148 -10.78 -16.72 -0.14
CA LYS A 148 -10.27 -16.09 -1.37
C LYS A 148 -9.21 -15.05 -1.00
N THR A 149 -8.29 -14.78 -1.92
CA THR A 149 -7.18 -13.85 -1.70
C THR A 149 -7.25 -12.69 -2.70
N VAL A 150 -7.00 -11.47 -2.24
CA VAL A 150 -6.90 -10.29 -3.09
C VAL A 150 -5.54 -9.63 -2.88
N GLY A 151 -4.81 -9.48 -3.97
CA GLY A 151 -3.53 -8.80 -3.99
C GLY A 151 -3.62 -7.50 -4.76
N ILE A 152 -2.77 -6.55 -4.39
CA ILE A 152 -2.69 -5.26 -5.05
C ILE A 152 -1.26 -4.95 -5.45
N PHE A 153 -1.10 -4.48 -6.67
CA PHE A 153 0.20 -4.04 -7.18
C PHE A 153 0.58 -2.71 -6.56
N TYR A 154 1.81 -2.62 -6.05
CA TYR A 154 2.26 -1.51 -5.22
C TYR A 154 3.70 -1.07 -5.56
N TRP A 155 3.90 0.23 -5.69
CA TRP A 155 5.16 0.82 -6.12
C TRP A 155 5.98 1.34 -4.96
N THR A 156 7.23 0.87 -4.86
CA THR A 156 8.22 1.26 -3.83
C THR A 156 9.37 2.09 -4.41
N TRP A 157 9.24 2.58 -5.64
CA TRP A 157 10.35 3.16 -6.41
C TRP A 157 10.52 4.68 -6.34
N ARG A 158 9.67 5.43 -5.63
CA ARG A 158 9.68 6.91 -5.72
C ARG A 158 10.91 7.51 -5.05
N ASN A 159 11.35 6.96 -3.92
CA ASN A 159 12.50 7.50 -3.16
C ASN A 159 13.75 7.63 -4.04
N GLY A 160 14.07 6.61 -4.84
CA GLY A 160 15.23 6.65 -5.73
C GLY A 160 15.10 7.58 -6.93
N ASN A 161 13.87 7.86 -7.37
CA ASN A 161 13.59 8.88 -8.38
C ASN A 161 13.54 10.30 -7.80
N GLY A 162 13.57 10.43 -6.47
CA GLY A 162 13.38 11.69 -5.74
C GLY A 162 14.58 12.64 -5.72
N ASN A 163 15.81 12.14 -5.84
CA ASN A 163 16.99 12.91 -5.43
C ASN A 163 17.22 14.19 -6.23
N GLY A 164 17.08 15.33 -5.56
CA GLY A 164 17.21 16.67 -6.15
C GLY A 164 16.15 17.01 -7.21
N GLY A 165 15.21 16.09 -7.47
CA GLY A 165 14.16 16.28 -8.45
C GLY A 165 13.02 17.14 -7.91
N THR A 166 12.30 17.79 -8.81
CA THR A 166 11.11 18.59 -8.49
C THR A 166 9.86 17.82 -8.89
N PRO A 167 9.02 17.38 -7.94
CA PRO A 167 7.71 16.80 -8.28
C PRO A 167 6.85 17.78 -9.07
N ARG A 168 6.26 17.30 -10.17
CA ARG A 168 5.40 18.10 -11.06
C ARG A 168 4.04 17.42 -11.23
N ASN A 169 2.96 18.19 -11.19
CA ASN A 169 1.63 17.71 -11.55
C ASN A 169 1.40 17.89 -13.07
N LEU A 170 1.38 16.78 -13.81
CA LEU A 170 1.20 16.78 -15.26
C LEU A 170 -0.18 17.34 -15.67
N THR A 171 -1.24 16.92 -14.98
CA THR A 171 -2.60 17.42 -15.21
C THR A 171 -2.66 18.95 -15.09
N GLU A 172 -1.99 19.54 -14.09
CA GLU A 172 -1.91 21.00 -13.92
C GLU A 172 -1.08 21.68 -15.03
N ILE A 173 0.06 21.09 -15.39
CA ILE A 173 0.93 21.62 -16.44
C ILE A 173 0.19 21.67 -17.78
N LEU A 174 -0.40 20.56 -18.20
CA LEU A 174 -1.08 20.47 -19.50
C LEU A 174 -2.39 21.28 -19.53
N SER A 175 -3.03 21.51 -18.37
CA SER A 175 -4.17 22.43 -18.30
C SER A 175 -3.78 23.89 -18.57
N LYS A 176 -2.54 24.28 -18.24
CA LYS A 176 -2.02 25.65 -18.46
C LYS A 176 -1.28 25.79 -19.79
N TYR A 177 -0.57 24.75 -20.21
CA TYR A 177 0.31 24.71 -21.37
C TYR A 177 0.07 23.42 -22.18
N PRO A 178 -1.06 23.26 -22.87
CA PRO A 178 -1.35 22.05 -23.64
C PRO A 178 -0.27 21.72 -24.68
N GLU A 179 0.35 22.75 -25.28
CA GLU A 179 1.44 22.62 -26.24
C GLU A 179 2.69 21.94 -25.67
N ALA A 180 2.88 21.95 -24.34
CA ALA A 180 4.01 21.31 -23.68
C ALA A 180 4.03 19.79 -23.89
N GLU A 181 2.90 19.17 -24.21
CA GLU A 181 2.80 17.75 -24.59
C GLU A 181 3.63 17.40 -25.84
N TYR A 182 3.82 18.37 -26.74
CA TYR A 182 4.49 18.17 -28.03
C TYR A 182 5.83 18.89 -28.12
N ASP A 183 6.37 19.38 -27.00
CA ASP A 183 7.65 20.06 -26.97
C ASP A 183 8.41 19.77 -25.67
N MET A 184 9.40 18.86 -25.76
CA MET A 184 10.29 18.53 -24.63
C MET A 184 11.11 19.74 -24.15
N LYS A 185 11.27 20.77 -24.98
CA LYS A 185 12.00 22.01 -24.66
C LYS A 185 11.08 23.13 -24.18
N HIS A 186 9.77 22.87 -24.06
CA HIS A 186 8.82 23.86 -23.60
C HIS A 186 9.24 24.39 -22.21
N PRO A 187 9.16 25.71 -21.93
CA PRO A 187 9.56 26.30 -20.65
C PRO A 187 8.81 25.76 -19.42
N ALA A 188 7.70 25.05 -19.61
CA ALA A 188 6.98 24.37 -18.54
C ALA A 188 7.75 23.15 -17.98
N TRP A 189 8.70 22.60 -18.73
CA TRP A 189 9.55 21.50 -18.31
C TRP A 189 10.86 22.01 -17.71
N THR A 190 11.39 21.26 -16.74
CA THR A 190 12.72 21.48 -16.17
C THR A 190 13.62 20.25 -16.36
N ALA A 191 14.92 20.43 -16.15
CA ALA A 191 15.90 19.34 -16.31
C ALA A 191 15.81 18.24 -15.23
N HIS A 192 15.08 18.50 -14.14
CA HIS A 192 15.01 17.62 -12.97
C HIS A 192 13.57 17.31 -12.55
N ASP A 193 12.64 17.29 -13.51
CA ASP A 193 11.23 17.01 -13.23
C ASP A 193 11.00 15.54 -12.83
N ILE A 194 10.28 15.36 -11.72
CA ILE A 194 9.66 14.10 -11.35
C ILE A 194 8.17 14.22 -11.66
N VAL A 195 7.81 13.81 -12.88
CA VAL A 195 6.45 14.00 -13.36
C VAL A 195 5.53 13.05 -12.61
N HIS A 196 4.41 13.55 -12.09
CA HIS A 196 3.29 12.77 -11.58
C HIS A 196 2.07 13.03 -12.45
N TRP A 197 1.26 12.01 -12.78
CA TRP A 197 0.10 12.19 -13.66
C TRP A 197 -0.94 13.16 -13.06
N ASN A 198 -1.13 13.11 -11.73
CA ASN A 198 -1.82 14.12 -10.93
C ASN A 198 -1.15 14.21 -9.54
N LYS A 199 -1.61 15.13 -8.69
CA LYS A 199 -1.13 15.25 -7.31
C LYS A 199 -1.83 14.19 -6.42
N PRO A 200 -1.06 13.35 -5.69
CA PRO A 200 -1.64 12.42 -4.72
C PRO A 200 -2.36 13.15 -3.59
N PHE A 201 -3.41 12.55 -3.01
CA PHE A 201 -4.14 13.14 -1.89
C PHE A 201 -3.22 13.48 -0.70
N TYR A 202 -2.24 12.63 -0.40
CA TYR A 202 -1.25 12.84 0.66
C TYR A 202 -0.04 13.71 0.24
N GLY A 203 -0.12 14.38 -0.91
CA GLY A 203 0.96 15.18 -1.48
C GLY A 203 2.01 14.32 -2.19
N PHE A 204 3.12 14.92 -2.62
CA PHE A 204 4.23 14.21 -3.26
C PHE A 204 5.05 13.48 -2.19
N TYR A 205 4.46 12.45 -1.60
CA TYR A 205 5.00 11.74 -0.44
C TYR A 205 6.08 10.72 -0.83
N ARG A 206 7.01 10.48 0.09
CA ARG A 206 8.05 9.45 -0.04
C ARG A 206 7.50 8.08 0.34
N ASN A 207 8.08 7.02 -0.20
CA ASN A 207 7.65 5.65 0.10
C ASN A 207 7.89 5.22 1.57
N ASP A 208 8.78 5.92 2.27
CA ASP A 208 9.16 5.69 3.68
C ASP A 208 8.44 6.64 4.65
N ASP A 209 7.42 7.40 4.19
CA ASP A 209 6.61 8.25 5.07
C ASP A 209 5.70 7.38 5.97
N PRO A 210 5.97 7.30 7.29
CA PRO A 210 5.25 6.41 8.18
C PRO A 210 3.77 6.78 8.32
N TYR A 211 3.43 8.07 8.18
CA TYR A 211 2.03 8.51 8.20
C TYR A 211 1.26 7.95 7.00
N VAL A 212 1.85 7.99 5.80
CA VAL A 212 1.19 7.49 4.59
C VAL A 212 1.12 5.97 4.59
N ILE A 213 2.19 5.28 5.00
CA ILE A 213 2.17 3.82 5.16
C ILE A 213 1.07 3.40 6.15
N ARG A 214 0.93 4.12 7.27
CA ARG A 214 -0.12 3.86 8.26
C ARG A 214 -1.53 4.09 7.71
N LYS A 215 -1.73 5.07 6.83
CA LYS A 215 -3.01 5.29 6.15
C LYS A 215 -3.29 4.18 5.14
N HIS A 216 -2.30 3.76 4.35
CA HIS A 216 -2.43 2.61 3.45
C HIS A 216 -2.78 1.32 4.19
N ALA A 217 -2.18 1.08 5.36
CA ALA A 217 -2.53 -0.05 6.22
C ALA A 217 -4.02 -0.04 6.61
N GLN A 218 -4.61 1.14 6.92
CA GLN A 218 -6.04 1.28 7.20
C GLN A 218 -6.90 1.02 5.96
N TYR A 219 -6.58 1.66 4.82
CA TYR A 219 -7.29 1.41 3.55
C TYR A 219 -7.34 -0.08 3.23
N PHE A 220 -6.21 -0.77 3.32
CA PHE A 220 -6.14 -2.17 2.93
C PHE A 220 -6.79 -3.12 3.93
N ALA A 221 -6.69 -2.85 5.23
CA ALA A 221 -7.38 -3.63 6.25
C ALA A 221 -8.90 -3.54 6.10
N ASP A 222 -9.43 -2.32 5.92
CA ASP A 222 -10.89 -2.11 5.78
C ASP A 222 -11.43 -2.61 4.43
N ALA A 223 -10.64 -2.53 3.36
CA ALA A 223 -10.99 -3.11 2.07
C ALA A 223 -10.91 -4.65 2.06
N GLY A 224 -10.07 -5.25 2.92
CA GLY A 224 -9.80 -6.68 2.93
C GLY A 224 -8.77 -7.15 1.91
N VAL A 225 -7.78 -6.32 1.58
CA VAL A 225 -6.62 -6.68 0.75
C VAL A 225 -5.66 -7.56 1.55
N ASP A 226 -5.26 -8.70 0.99
CA ASP A 226 -4.45 -9.70 1.67
C ASP A 226 -2.95 -9.55 1.40
N VAL A 227 -2.56 -9.06 0.22
CA VAL A 227 -1.15 -8.93 -0.17
C VAL A 227 -0.84 -7.67 -0.96
N MET A 228 0.26 -7.02 -0.60
CA MET A 228 0.90 -5.99 -1.42
C MET A 228 2.03 -6.64 -2.24
N VAL A 229 1.94 -6.57 -3.55
CA VAL A 229 2.98 -7.10 -4.45
C VAL A 229 3.83 -5.93 -4.92
N PHE A 230 5.09 -5.90 -4.47
CA PHE A 230 6.02 -4.82 -4.80
C PHE A 230 6.52 -4.94 -6.23
N ASP A 231 6.45 -3.82 -6.96
CA ASP A 231 7.09 -3.68 -8.26
C ASP A 231 8.61 -3.60 -8.12
N THR A 232 9.29 -4.63 -8.62
CA THR A 232 10.74 -4.68 -8.74
C THR A 232 11.16 -5.06 -10.16
N THR A 233 10.31 -4.79 -11.16
CA THR A 233 10.53 -5.24 -12.55
C THR A 233 11.64 -4.49 -13.29
N ASN A 234 12.16 -3.38 -12.74
CA ASN A 234 13.14 -2.51 -13.39
C ASN A 234 14.58 -2.83 -12.99
N GLY A 235 15.35 -3.48 -13.88
CA GLY A 235 16.77 -3.76 -13.61
C GLY A 235 16.95 -4.65 -12.38
N SER A 236 17.98 -4.42 -11.57
CA SER A 236 18.20 -5.11 -10.29
C SER A 236 17.63 -4.35 -9.09
N LEU A 237 16.63 -3.49 -9.27
CA LEU A 237 16.13 -2.58 -8.23
C LEU A 237 15.10 -3.29 -7.34
N VAL A 238 15.45 -3.52 -6.08
CA VAL A 238 14.52 -4.06 -5.06
C VAL A 238 13.94 -2.97 -4.14
N TRP A 239 14.45 -1.74 -4.21
CA TRP A 239 13.95 -0.57 -3.44
C TRP A 239 14.01 -0.73 -1.93
N ARG A 240 15.18 -1.15 -1.40
CA ARG A 240 15.36 -1.43 0.04
C ARG A 240 15.06 -0.24 0.94
N ASP A 241 15.36 0.97 0.49
CA ASP A 241 15.07 2.25 1.14
C ASP A 241 13.56 2.56 1.24
N ALA A 242 12.72 1.78 0.57
CA ALA A 242 11.27 1.90 0.61
C ALA A 242 10.61 0.69 1.29
N PHE A 243 10.94 -0.55 0.87
CA PHE A 243 10.24 -1.71 1.41
C PHE A 243 10.60 -2.01 2.87
N MET A 244 11.84 -1.79 3.32
CA MET A 244 12.21 -2.05 4.73
C MET A 244 11.52 -1.08 5.71
N PRO A 245 11.48 0.24 5.47
CA PRO A 245 10.65 1.16 6.24
C PRO A 245 9.16 0.78 6.20
N LEU A 246 8.64 0.42 5.03
CA LEU A 246 7.26 -0.04 4.88
C LEU A 246 6.96 -1.25 5.76
N LEU A 247 7.80 -2.29 5.75
CA LEU A 247 7.64 -3.46 6.63
C LEU A 247 7.70 -3.11 8.11
N THR A 248 8.57 -2.17 8.48
CA THR A 248 8.69 -1.68 9.86
C THR A 248 7.39 -1.02 10.33
N GLU A 249 6.77 -0.20 9.48
CA GLU A 249 5.51 0.47 9.82
C GLU A 249 4.29 -0.46 9.76
N LEU A 250 4.25 -1.44 8.85
CA LEU A 250 3.21 -2.48 8.87
C LEU A 250 3.33 -3.36 10.12
N ASP A 251 4.54 -3.69 10.56
CA ASP A 251 4.78 -4.42 11.80
C ASP A 251 4.31 -3.64 13.04
N LYS A 252 4.49 -2.31 13.07
CA LYS A 252 3.88 -1.44 14.09
C LYS A 252 2.35 -1.46 14.00
N ALA A 253 1.78 -1.37 12.80
CA ALA A 253 0.32 -1.45 12.60
C ALA A 253 -0.27 -2.78 13.09
N ARG A 254 0.41 -3.91 12.85
CA ARG A 254 0.00 -5.21 13.38
C ARG A 254 0.09 -5.31 14.89
N ARG A 255 1.09 -4.68 15.53
CA ARG A 255 1.16 -4.58 17.00
C ARG A 255 -0.01 -3.79 17.59
N ASP A 256 -0.53 -2.83 16.84
CA ASP A 256 -1.72 -2.07 17.20
C ASP A 256 -3.04 -2.77 16.84
N GLY A 257 -2.98 -3.98 16.27
CA GLY A 257 -4.14 -4.81 15.95
C GLY A 257 -4.72 -4.61 14.55
N ILE A 258 -4.08 -3.81 13.69
CA ILE A 258 -4.49 -3.63 12.29
C ILE A 258 -4.09 -4.88 11.50
N HIS A 259 -5.05 -5.51 10.81
CA HIS A 259 -4.80 -6.66 9.96
C HIS A 259 -4.23 -6.21 8.60
N THR A 260 -2.96 -5.81 8.60
CA THR A 260 -2.30 -5.32 7.38
C THR A 260 -2.10 -6.45 6.36
N PRO A 261 -2.05 -6.11 5.06
CA PRO A 261 -1.61 -7.06 4.05
C PRO A 261 -0.25 -7.67 4.39
N GLN A 262 -0.06 -8.90 3.90
CA GLN A 262 1.24 -9.49 3.72
C GLN A 262 1.95 -8.86 2.50
N VAL A 263 3.19 -9.25 2.23
CA VAL A 263 3.99 -8.71 1.13
C VAL A 263 4.58 -9.80 0.25
N ALA A 264 4.76 -9.48 -1.03
CA ALA A 264 5.50 -10.28 -2.00
C ALA A 264 6.24 -9.38 -2.99
N PHE A 265 7.12 -9.97 -3.79
CA PHE A 265 7.91 -9.26 -4.80
C PHE A 265 7.57 -9.76 -6.20
N MET A 266 7.37 -8.84 -7.13
CA MET A 266 7.30 -9.13 -8.56
C MET A 266 8.55 -8.61 -9.25
N MET A 267 9.33 -9.55 -9.80
CA MET A 267 10.61 -9.31 -10.44
C MET A 267 10.46 -9.32 -11.96
N GLN A 268 11.57 -9.29 -12.68
CA GLN A 268 11.58 -9.20 -14.14
C GLN A 268 10.76 -10.32 -14.82
N PHE A 269 10.14 -9.95 -15.94
CA PHE A 269 9.34 -10.85 -16.78
C PHE A 269 10.19 -11.78 -17.68
N GLY A 270 11.22 -12.39 -17.09
CA GLY A 270 12.05 -13.39 -17.73
C GLY A 270 13.25 -13.81 -16.87
N PRO A 271 13.94 -14.90 -17.24
CA PRO A 271 15.17 -15.29 -16.59
C PRO A 271 16.30 -14.31 -16.96
N SER A 272 16.95 -13.72 -15.95
CA SER A 272 18.07 -12.81 -16.14
C SER A 272 18.97 -12.78 -14.90
N ASP A 273 20.23 -12.34 -15.08
CA ASP A 273 21.17 -12.16 -13.97
C ASP A 273 20.65 -11.16 -12.92
N ASN A 274 19.84 -10.18 -13.33
CA ASN A 274 19.24 -9.23 -12.41
C ASN A 274 18.26 -9.93 -11.46
N THR A 275 17.44 -10.85 -11.97
CA THR A 275 16.54 -11.66 -11.13
C THR A 275 17.32 -12.45 -10.08
N VAL A 276 18.48 -13.02 -10.42
CA VAL A 276 19.33 -13.73 -9.46
C VAL A 276 19.85 -12.79 -8.37
N ARG A 277 20.37 -11.61 -8.75
CA ARG A 277 20.84 -10.58 -7.81
C ARG A 277 19.74 -10.15 -6.87
N MET A 278 18.54 -9.90 -7.39
CA MET A 278 17.39 -9.47 -6.59
C MET A 278 16.93 -10.55 -5.63
N LEU A 279 16.84 -11.81 -6.08
CA LEU A 279 16.51 -12.96 -5.22
C LEU A 279 17.52 -13.11 -4.09
N ARG A 280 18.82 -13.01 -4.38
CA ARG A 280 19.86 -12.95 -3.35
C ARG A 280 19.66 -11.77 -2.42
N GLY A 281 19.39 -10.58 -2.97
CA GLY A 281 19.15 -9.33 -2.26
C GLY A 281 18.08 -9.45 -1.19
N VAL A 282 16.88 -9.86 -1.59
CA VAL A 282 15.76 -10.02 -0.66
C VAL A 282 15.95 -11.21 0.27
N TYR A 283 16.57 -12.31 -0.21
CA TYR A 283 16.84 -13.46 0.63
C TYR A 283 17.82 -13.12 1.76
N GLN A 284 18.91 -12.42 1.44
CA GLN A 284 19.93 -12.00 2.40
C GLN A 284 19.38 -11.01 3.44
N ASP A 285 18.61 -10.01 3.01
CA ASP A 285 18.24 -8.88 3.88
C ASP A 285 16.97 -9.11 4.71
N LEU A 286 16.03 -9.90 4.17
CA LEU A 286 14.68 -10.09 4.71
C LEU A 286 14.43 -11.54 5.15
N TYR A 287 14.58 -12.50 4.23
CA TYR A 287 14.06 -13.86 4.45
C TYR A 287 14.98 -14.75 5.28
N LYS A 288 16.28 -14.85 4.94
CA LYS A 288 17.26 -15.66 5.65
C LYS A 288 17.42 -15.25 7.13
N PRO A 289 17.48 -13.95 7.49
CA PRO A 289 17.47 -13.54 8.89
C PRO A 289 16.09 -13.66 9.58
N GLY A 290 15.04 -14.07 8.87
CA GLY A 290 13.71 -14.22 9.47
C GLY A 290 13.07 -12.91 9.92
N LYS A 291 13.32 -11.79 9.23
CA LYS A 291 12.71 -10.51 9.59
C LYS A 291 11.26 -10.47 9.13
N PHE A 292 10.36 -9.99 9.99
CA PHE A 292 8.96 -9.75 9.66
C PHE A 292 8.20 -10.98 9.12
N ARG A 293 8.46 -12.17 9.68
CA ARG A 293 7.92 -13.45 9.16
C ARG A 293 6.41 -13.50 9.00
N ASP A 294 5.66 -12.83 9.87
CA ASP A 294 4.22 -12.78 9.78
C ASP A 294 3.74 -11.96 8.56
N LEU A 295 4.55 -11.02 8.07
CA LEU A 295 4.26 -10.20 6.90
C LEU A 295 4.59 -10.90 5.56
N TRP A 296 5.22 -12.08 5.55
CA TRP A 296 5.51 -12.76 4.30
C TRP A 296 4.26 -13.38 3.71
N PHE A 297 3.94 -13.09 2.45
CA PHE A 297 2.83 -13.75 1.78
C PHE A 297 3.20 -15.20 1.45
N MET A 298 2.44 -16.14 2.00
CA MET A 298 2.69 -17.56 1.88
C MET A 298 1.76 -18.17 0.83
N TRP A 299 2.34 -18.88 -0.14
CA TRP A 299 1.58 -19.64 -1.14
C TRP A 299 2.11 -21.07 -1.17
N GLU A 300 1.20 -22.05 -1.08
CA GLU A 300 1.55 -23.48 -1.04
C GLU A 300 2.59 -23.84 0.06
N GLY A 301 2.51 -23.14 1.20
CA GLY A 301 3.33 -23.39 2.38
C GLY A 301 4.70 -22.70 2.40
N LYS A 302 5.07 -21.94 1.36
CA LYS A 302 6.34 -21.20 1.29
C LYS A 302 6.11 -19.72 0.94
N PRO A 303 7.07 -18.81 1.22
CA PRO A 303 6.97 -17.43 0.74
C PRO A 303 6.85 -17.41 -0.78
N MET A 304 5.95 -16.58 -1.30
CA MET A 304 5.68 -16.48 -2.73
C MET A 304 6.53 -15.38 -3.36
N VAL A 305 7.09 -15.65 -4.54
CA VAL A 305 7.75 -14.66 -5.38
C VAL A 305 7.28 -14.78 -6.83
N MET A 306 6.95 -13.65 -7.45
CA MET A 306 6.71 -13.60 -8.89
C MET A 306 8.03 -13.40 -9.63
N ALA A 307 8.72 -14.51 -9.92
CA ALA A 307 10.02 -14.53 -10.59
C ALA A 307 10.18 -15.81 -11.41
N TYR A 308 11.12 -15.79 -12.36
CA TYR A 308 11.49 -16.96 -13.17
C TYR A 308 12.56 -17.78 -12.44
N PRO A 309 12.26 -18.99 -11.92
CA PRO A 309 13.23 -19.81 -11.20
C PRO A 309 14.39 -20.26 -12.10
N GLU A 310 14.19 -20.30 -13.43
CA GLU A 310 15.22 -20.63 -14.42
C GLU A 310 16.35 -19.59 -14.46
N ALA A 311 16.17 -18.42 -13.83
CA ALA A 311 17.26 -17.46 -13.64
C ALA A 311 18.36 -18.03 -12.73
N ILE A 312 18.02 -18.87 -11.75
CA ILE A 312 18.95 -19.34 -10.71
C ILE A 312 19.85 -20.45 -11.30
N PRO A 313 21.17 -20.21 -11.47
CA PRO A 313 22.06 -21.19 -12.09
C PRO A 313 22.20 -22.46 -11.24
N GLU A 314 22.46 -23.60 -11.91
CA GLU A 314 22.67 -24.89 -11.24
C GLU A 314 23.96 -24.94 -10.40
N LYS A 315 24.98 -24.18 -10.80
CA LYS A 315 26.26 -24.07 -10.11
C LYS A 315 26.60 -22.61 -9.84
N GLY A 316 26.99 -22.33 -8.61
CA GLY A 316 27.58 -21.06 -8.20
C GLY A 316 29.07 -21.01 -8.50
N ILE A 317 29.72 -19.94 -8.04
CA ILE A 317 31.19 -19.78 -8.19
C ILE A 317 32.02 -20.71 -7.29
N SER A 318 31.36 -21.35 -6.32
CA SER A 318 31.93 -22.31 -5.37
C SER A 318 30.85 -23.32 -4.92
N ASP A 319 31.24 -24.37 -4.19
CA ASP A 319 30.28 -25.32 -3.61
C ASP A 319 29.35 -24.64 -2.59
N TYR A 320 29.87 -23.71 -1.80
CA TYR A 320 29.06 -22.93 -0.86
C TYR A 320 28.05 -22.03 -1.59
N ASP A 321 28.49 -21.33 -2.63
CA ASP A 321 27.61 -20.46 -3.41
C ASP A 321 26.51 -21.27 -4.11
N THR A 322 26.85 -22.47 -4.59
CA THR A 322 25.89 -23.43 -5.13
C THR A 322 24.85 -23.85 -4.09
N LYS A 323 25.27 -24.08 -2.84
CA LYS A 323 24.34 -24.37 -1.73
C LYS A 323 23.36 -23.22 -1.50
N VAL A 324 23.84 -21.97 -1.46
CA VAL A 324 22.98 -20.78 -1.27
C VAL A 324 21.96 -20.64 -2.41
N LEU A 325 22.36 -20.87 -3.66
CA LEU A 325 21.43 -20.86 -4.80
C LEU A 325 20.35 -21.94 -4.68
N ASN A 326 20.71 -23.13 -4.19
CA ASN A 326 19.76 -24.21 -3.93
C ASN A 326 18.81 -23.86 -2.77
N GLU A 327 19.32 -23.27 -1.69
CA GLU A 327 18.51 -22.76 -0.57
C GLU A 327 17.44 -21.77 -1.09
N ILE A 328 17.82 -20.79 -1.91
CA ILE A 328 16.88 -19.83 -2.52
C ILE A 328 15.84 -20.55 -3.40
N ARG A 329 16.28 -21.49 -4.24
CA ARG A 329 15.39 -22.24 -5.14
C ARG A 329 14.35 -23.05 -4.38
N GLU A 330 14.72 -23.61 -3.23
CA GLU A 330 13.84 -24.42 -2.39
C GLU A 330 12.97 -23.57 -1.45
N PHE A 331 13.43 -22.37 -1.10
CA PHE A 331 12.77 -21.51 -0.12
C PHE A 331 11.45 -20.91 -0.63
N PHE A 332 11.40 -20.50 -1.89
CA PHE A 332 10.23 -19.83 -2.45
C PHE A 332 9.26 -20.76 -3.19
N THR A 333 7.98 -20.40 -3.16
CA THR A 333 7.03 -20.79 -4.21
C THR A 333 7.14 -19.77 -5.34
N PHE A 334 7.63 -20.22 -6.51
CA PHE A 334 7.76 -19.37 -7.69
C PHE A 334 6.47 -19.35 -8.50
N ARG A 335 6.11 -18.15 -8.98
CA ARG A 335 5.09 -17.94 -10.01
C ARG A 335 5.64 -16.99 -11.08
N PRO A 336 6.20 -17.49 -12.19
CA PRO A 336 6.73 -16.61 -13.23
C PRO A 336 5.69 -15.60 -13.69
N GLY A 337 6.05 -14.32 -13.81
CA GLY A 337 5.13 -13.27 -14.26
C GLY A 337 4.90 -13.32 -15.77
N GLN A 338 3.65 -13.15 -16.21
CA GLN A 338 3.27 -12.96 -17.62
C GLN A 338 2.91 -11.49 -17.88
N PRO A 339 3.70 -10.74 -18.69
CA PRO A 339 3.50 -9.30 -18.88
C PRO A 339 2.46 -8.91 -19.93
N LEU A 340 1.95 -9.85 -20.72
CA LEU A 340 1.11 -9.52 -21.87
C LEU A 340 -0.29 -9.11 -21.47
N TYR A 341 -0.80 -8.05 -22.11
CA TYR A 341 -2.17 -7.55 -21.89
C TYR A 341 -3.24 -8.38 -22.61
N ALA A 342 -2.79 -9.28 -23.49
CA ALA A 342 -3.62 -10.21 -24.23
C ALA A 342 -2.86 -11.52 -24.47
N GLY A 343 -3.60 -12.62 -24.47
CA GLY A 343 -3.11 -13.94 -24.85
C GLY A 343 -2.89 -14.91 -23.68
N GLY A 344 -3.11 -14.48 -22.44
CA GLY A 344 -3.18 -15.38 -21.29
C GLY A 344 -1.86 -16.05 -20.91
N PRO A 345 -1.93 -17.11 -20.08
CA PRO A 345 -0.75 -17.87 -19.67
C PRO A 345 -0.10 -18.60 -20.86
N ARG A 346 1.23 -18.65 -20.87
CA ARG A 346 2.03 -19.45 -21.82
C ARG A 346 2.60 -20.73 -21.21
N ARG A 347 2.36 -20.93 -19.91
CA ARG A 347 2.74 -22.08 -19.10
C ARG A 347 1.80 -22.17 -17.89
N ASN A 348 1.70 -23.35 -17.29
CA ASN A 348 0.69 -23.63 -16.26
C ASN A 348 1.01 -23.06 -14.88
N ASP A 349 2.24 -22.61 -14.63
CA ASP A 349 2.71 -22.05 -13.36
C ASP A 349 2.82 -20.52 -13.39
N GLN A 350 2.41 -19.87 -14.49
CA GLN A 350 2.45 -18.41 -14.62
C GLN A 350 1.31 -17.73 -13.89
N TRP A 351 1.60 -16.53 -13.37
CA TRP A 351 0.61 -15.54 -12.96
C TRP A 351 0.65 -14.31 -13.87
N GLY A 352 -0.51 -13.72 -14.15
CA GLY A 352 -0.62 -12.52 -14.98
C GLY A 352 -0.14 -11.26 -14.25
N TRP A 353 0.31 -10.25 -14.99
CA TRP A 353 0.51 -8.91 -14.45
C TRP A 353 -0.74 -8.05 -14.65
N LEU A 354 -1.13 -7.84 -15.90
CA LEU A 354 -2.22 -6.97 -16.32
C LEU A 354 -2.81 -7.53 -17.62
N GLU A 355 -4.12 -7.69 -17.72
CA GLU A 355 -4.83 -8.03 -18.97
C GLU A 355 -5.98 -7.07 -19.27
N MET A 356 -6.41 -7.08 -20.53
CA MET A 356 -7.66 -6.47 -21.00
C MET A 356 -8.81 -7.46 -20.83
N ALA A 357 -10.03 -6.95 -20.68
CA ALA A 357 -11.22 -7.78 -20.64
C ALA A 357 -11.52 -8.42 -22.02
N PRO A 358 -12.10 -9.64 -22.05
CA PRO A 358 -12.20 -10.57 -20.91
C PRO A 358 -10.82 -11.14 -20.56
N GLN A 359 -10.49 -11.22 -19.27
CA GLN A 359 -9.19 -11.75 -18.83
C GLN A 359 -9.19 -13.28 -18.80
N ASN A 360 -7.99 -13.85 -18.82
CA ASN A 360 -7.75 -15.27 -18.68
C ASN A 360 -7.57 -15.66 -17.20
N GLY A 361 -7.92 -16.90 -16.90
CA GLY A 361 -7.47 -17.57 -15.68
C GLY A 361 -6.02 -18.05 -15.80
N TYR A 362 -5.26 -17.87 -14.73
CA TYR A 362 -3.86 -18.25 -14.58
C TYR A 362 -3.70 -19.34 -13.52
N GLY A 363 -2.69 -20.20 -13.67
CA GLY A 363 -2.50 -21.35 -12.78
C GLY A 363 -3.68 -22.32 -12.80
N PRO A 364 -3.98 -23.01 -13.93
CA PRO A 364 -5.10 -23.94 -13.99
C PRO A 364 -4.95 -25.06 -12.95
N ARG A 365 -6.03 -25.34 -12.23
CA ARG A 365 -6.12 -26.39 -11.21
C ARG A 365 -6.76 -27.67 -11.78
N PRO A 366 -6.49 -28.85 -11.19
CA PRO A 366 -7.07 -30.11 -11.65
C PRO A 366 -8.60 -30.17 -11.60
N ASP A 367 -9.24 -29.36 -10.76
CA ASP A 367 -10.70 -29.26 -10.63
C ASP A 367 -11.35 -28.32 -11.66
N GLY A 368 -10.56 -27.75 -12.57
CA GLY A 368 -11.02 -26.82 -13.61
C GLY A 368 -11.07 -25.36 -13.18
N THR A 369 -10.72 -25.04 -11.93
CA THR A 369 -10.59 -23.66 -11.45
C THR A 369 -9.21 -23.08 -11.79
N PHE A 370 -8.99 -21.82 -11.42
CA PHE A 370 -7.72 -21.12 -11.62
C PHE A 370 -7.19 -20.60 -10.30
N GLU A 371 -5.86 -20.59 -10.16
CA GLU A 371 -5.22 -19.88 -9.07
C GLU A 371 -5.57 -18.39 -9.13
N MET A 372 -5.48 -17.76 -10.30
CA MET A 372 -5.37 -16.31 -10.38
C MET A 372 -6.11 -15.68 -11.57
N CYS A 373 -6.66 -14.48 -11.37
CA CYS A 373 -7.08 -13.57 -12.45
C CYS A 373 -6.57 -12.15 -12.17
N THR A 374 -6.10 -11.43 -13.21
CA THR A 374 -5.75 -10.00 -13.10
C THR A 374 -6.99 -9.13 -13.21
N VAL A 375 -7.02 -8.01 -12.49
CA VAL A 375 -8.01 -6.94 -12.65
C VAL A 375 -7.27 -5.61 -12.86
N GLY A 376 -7.31 -5.11 -14.09
CA GLY A 376 -6.63 -3.88 -14.50
C GLY A 376 -7.55 -2.69 -14.61
N VAL A 377 -7.09 -1.53 -14.12
CA VAL A 377 -7.84 -0.27 -14.16
C VAL A 377 -7.75 0.41 -15.52
N ALA A 378 -6.59 0.36 -16.16
CA ALA A 378 -6.33 0.87 -17.50
C ALA A 378 -5.17 0.08 -18.13
N GLN A 379 -5.04 0.12 -19.45
CA GLN A 379 -4.00 -0.57 -20.19
C GLN A 379 -3.34 0.39 -21.19
N ASN A 380 -2.01 0.50 -21.14
CA ASN A 380 -1.24 1.28 -22.10
C ASN A 380 -1.11 0.53 -23.43
N CYS A 381 -2.25 0.27 -24.06
CA CYS A 381 -2.42 -0.31 -25.38
C CYS A 381 -3.61 0.36 -26.07
N ASN A 382 -3.67 0.19 -27.38
CA ASN A 382 -4.85 0.49 -28.19
C ASN A 382 -5.04 -0.65 -29.20
N ALA A 383 -6.02 -0.51 -30.10
CA ALA A 383 -6.31 -1.52 -31.12
C ALA A 383 -5.14 -1.81 -32.07
N GLU A 384 -4.18 -0.89 -32.22
CA GLU A 384 -3.05 -1.01 -33.15
C GLU A 384 -1.79 -1.55 -32.49
N ARG A 385 -1.59 -1.25 -31.19
CA ARG A 385 -0.34 -1.53 -30.49
C ARG A 385 -0.56 -1.94 -29.05
N ILE A 386 -0.06 -3.13 -28.72
CA ILE A 386 0.15 -3.59 -27.34
C ILE A 386 1.46 -2.97 -26.83
N CYS A 387 1.44 -2.43 -25.60
CA CYS A 387 2.56 -1.71 -24.98
C CYS A 387 2.97 -0.44 -25.77
N THR A 388 2.17 0.61 -25.60
CA THR A 388 2.38 1.97 -26.11
C THR A 388 2.48 2.98 -24.95
N HIS A 389 2.57 4.27 -25.25
CA HIS A 389 2.46 5.36 -24.27
C HIS A 389 1.00 5.80 -24.10
N PHE A 390 0.59 6.22 -22.90
CA PHE A 390 -0.81 6.44 -22.60
C PHE A 390 -1.43 7.63 -23.32
N ASN A 391 -0.63 8.65 -23.65
CA ASN A 391 -1.07 9.75 -24.51
C ASN A 391 -1.00 9.45 -26.01
N ALA A 392 -0.92 8.16 -26.39
CA ALA A 392 -1.26 7.74 -27.74
C ALA A 392 -2.77 7.82 -27.94
N LYS A 393 -3.20 7.92 -29.19
CA LYS A 393 -4.62 7.98 -29.52
C LYS A 393 -5.34 6.68 -29.15
N ASP A 394 -6.56 6.82 -28.65
CA ASP A 394 -7.52 5.73 -28.39
C ASP A 394 -6.93 4.61 -27.50
N THR A 395 -6.11 4.97 -26.52
CA THR A 395 -5.61 4.03 -25.51
C THR A 395 -6.70 3.62 -24.53
N PHE A 396 -6.58 2.41 -23.99
CA PHE A 396 -7.60 1.84 -23.11
C PHE A 396 -7.48 2.40 -21.69
N GLY A 397 -8.00 3.61 -21.50
CA GLY A 397 -8.14 4.27 -20.21
C GLY A 397 -9.17 3.61 -19.29
N ARG A 398 -9.34 4.17 -18.10
CA ARG A 398 -10.21 3.64 -17.03
C ARG A 398 -11.71 3.62 -17.35
N SER A 399 -12.11 4.32 -18.40
CA SER A 399 -13.50 4.35 -18.88
C SER A 399 -13.72 3.46 -20.10
N TYR A 400 -12.66 2.97 -20.75
CA TYR A 400 -12.78 2.01 -21.85
C TYR A 400 -13.39 0.70 -21.34
N THR A 401 -14.25 0.07 -22.14
CA THR A 401 -14.76 -1.28 -21.87
C THR A 401 -14.67 -2.12 -23.12
N HIS A 402 -14.48 -3.43 -22.97
CA HIS A 402 -14.55 -4.39 -24.06
C HIS A 402 -15.93 -4.34 -24.75
N LYS A 403 -17.01 -4.22 -23.97
CA LYS A 403 -18.38 -4.20 -24.48
C LYS A 403 -18.71 -2.97 -25.32
N ASP A 404 -18.38 -1.77 -24.84
CA ASP A 404 -18.83 -0.51 -25.45
C ASP A 404 -17.70 0.26 -26.19
N GLY A 405 -16.44 -0.14 -26.03
CA GLY A 405 -15.28 0.61 -26.48
C GLY A 405 -15.30 2.05 -25.94
N HIS A 406 -14.95 3.02 -26.78
CA HIS A 406 -14.99 4.46 -26.43
C HIS A 406 -16.36 5.12 -26.66
N LYS A 407 -17.43 4.38 -27.00
CA LYS A 407 -18.68 4.96 -27.52
C LYS A 407 -19.49 5.77 -26.51
N LYS A 408 -19.31 5.54 -25.21
CA LYS A 408 -20.17 6.09 -24.14
C LYS A 408 -19.43 7.05 -23.20
N LEU A 409 -18.31 7.61 -23.66
CA LEU A 409 -17.44 8.43 -22.83
C LEU A 409 -17.91 9.90 -22.78
N THR A 410 -17.86 10.46 -21.58
CA THR A 410 -18.03 11.88 -21.26
C THR A 410 -16.78 12.38 -20.52
N LYS A 411 -16.64 13.71 -20.39
CA LYS A 411 -15.50 14.33 -19.67
C LYS A 411 -15.34 13.85 -18.21
N ASP A 412 -16.39 13.33 -17.61
CA ASP A 412 -16.42 12.89 -16.21
C ASP A 412 -16.40 11.35 -16.08
N SER A 413 -16.30 10.61 -17.18
CA SER A 413 -16.33 9.13 -17.17
C SER A 413 -15.20 8.51 -16.34
N TYR A 414 -14.05 9.20 -16.25
CA TYR A 414 -12.89 8.80 -15.45
C TYR A 414 -13.20 8.62 -13.96
N LYS A 415 -14.34 9.09 -13.46
CA LYS A 415 -14.77 8.92 -12.06
C LYS A 415 -15.42 7.56 -11.80
N TYR A 416 -15.98 6.93 -12.83
CA TYR A 416 -16.93 5.81 -12.68
C TYR A 416 -16.27 4.43 -12.64
N GLY A 417 -15.06 4.29 -13.19
CA GLY A 417 -14.35 3.01 -13.21
C GLY A 417 -15.06 1.92 -14.01
N TYR A 418 -15.50 2.23 -15.22
CA TYR A 418 -16.20 1.26 -16.08
C TYR A 418 -15.30 0.08 -16.48
N ASN A 419 -14.03 0.34 -16.84
CA ASN A 419 -13.09 -0.72 -17.20
C ASN A 419 -12.89 -1.69 -16.03
N VAL A 420 -12.52 -1.14 -14.87
CA VAL A 420 -12.23 -1.96 -13.68
C VAL A 420 -13.47 -2.72 -13.20
N GLN A 421 -14.69 -2.19 -13.40
CA GLN A 421 -15.90 -2.93 -13.07
C GLN A 421 -16.11 -4.12 -14.00
N GLU A 422 -16.02 -3.93 -15.33
CA GLU A 422 -16.15 -5.03 -16.29
C GLU A 422 -15.08 -6.12 -16.06
N GLN A 423 -13.88 -5.68 -15.68
CA GLN A 423 -12.78 -6.57 -15.29
C GLN A 423 -13.12 -7.37 -14.02
N TRP A 424 -13.72 -6.74 -13.01
CA TRP A 424 -14.18 -7.44 -11.80
C TRP A 424 -15.34 -8.39 -12.07
N ASP A 425 -16.29 -8.00 -12.92
CA ASP A 425 -17.44 -8.83 -13.29
C ASP A 425 -16.95 -10.15 -13.92
N ASN A 426 -15.98 -10.09 -14.85
CA ASN A 426 -15.35 -11.29 -15.41
C ASN A 426 -14.58 -12.11 -14.36
N ALA A 427 -13.85 -11.46 -13.45
CA ALA A 427 -13.13 -12.16 -12.37
C ALA A 427 -14.08 -12.87 -11.39
N LEU A 428 -15.25 -12.30 -11.11
CA LEU A 428 -16.29 -12.94 -10.29
C LEU A 428 -16.91 -14.14 -11.00
N GLU A 429 -17.07 -14.09 -12.32
CA GLU A 429 -17.54 -15.22 -13.13
C GLU A 429 -16.49 -16.35 -13.22
N LEU A 430 -15.20 -16.01 -13.39
CA LEU A 430 -14.10 -16.98 -13.40
C LEU A 430 -13.85 -17.64 -12.03
N ASP A 431 -14.17 -16.92 -10.95
CA ASP A 431 -14.05 -17.34 -9.56
C ASP A 431 -12.66 -17.94 -9.16
N PRO A 432 -11.54 -17.27 -9.45
CA PRO A 432 -10.20 -17.77 -9.12
C PRO A 432 -9.96 -17.82 -7.60
N GLU A 433 -8.90 -18.49 -7.13
CA GLU A 433 -8.47 -18.44 -5.72
C GLU A 433 -7.95 -17.04 -5.32
N TYR A 434 -7.31 -16.35 -6.27
CA TYR A 434 -6.59 -15.10 -6.10
C TYR A 434 -6.97 -14.08 -7.18
N VAL A 435 -7.29 -12.84 -6.79
CA VAL A 435 -7.42 -11.71 -7.73
C VAL A 435 -6.27 -10.74 -7.52
N PHE A 436 -5.60 -10.36 -8.60
CA PHE A 436 -4.50 -9.40 -8.57
C PHE A 436 -4.90 -8.07 -9.23
N VAL A 437 -5.04 -7.02 -8.42
CA VAL A 437 -5.49 -5.69 -8.85
C VAL A 437 -4.29 -4.81 -9.20
N THR A 438 -4.31 -4.20 -10.38
CA THR A 438 -3.28 -3.24 -10.84
C THR A 438 -3.89 -1.85 -11.05
N GLY A 439 -3.57 -0.86 -10.21
CA GLY A 439 -2.79 -0.96 -8.96
C GLY A 439 -2.94 0.27 -8.07
N TRP A 440 -2.32 0.28 -6.88
CA TRP A 440 -2.58 1.30 -5.85
C TRP A 440 -1.94 2.67 -6.08
N ASN A 441 -0.60 2.78 -6.18
CA ASN A 441 0.13 4.07 -6.03
C ASN A 441 1.20 4.36 -7.11
N GLU A 442 0.92 4.09 -8.38
CA GLU A 442 1.78 4.44 -9.51
C GLU A 442 1.57 5.90 -9.94
N TRP A 443 2.10 6.83 -9.15
CA TRP A 443 1.93 8.25 -9.46
C TRP A 443 2.92 8.78 -10.52
N ILE A 444 4.13 8.23 -10.56
CA ILE A 444 5.25 8.69 -11.41
C ILE A 444 5.27 7.87 -12.70
N MET A 445 5.74 8.49 -13.79
CA MET A 445 5.74 7.90 -15.12
C MET A 445 6.99 8.28 -15.91
N GLY A 446 7.31 7.48 -16.92
CA GLY A 446 8.37 7.78 -17.87
C GLY A 446 7.96 8.90 -18.84
N LYS A 447 8.85 9.86 -19.07
CA LYS A 447 8.68 10.96 -20.03
C LYS A 447 9.76 10.88 -21.11
N PHE A 448 9.44 10.39 -22.29
CA PHE A 448 10.45 10.07 -23.32
C PHE A 448 10.15 10.73 -24.68
N PRO A 449 11.18 11.20 -25.41
CA PRO A 449 11.02 11.63 -26.81
C PRO A 449 11.28 10.48 -27.79
N GLY A 450 10.53 10.44 -28.89
CA GLY A 450 10.84 9.61 -30.05
C GLY A 450 10.78 8.09 -29.82
N LYS A 451 11.50 7.34 -30.67
CA LYS A 451 11.55 5.86 -30.64
C LYS A 451 12.16 5.35 -29.32
N PRO A 452 11.70 4.21 -28.77
CA PRO A 452 10.73 3.27 -29.35
C PRO A 452 9.27 3.63 -29.06
N TRP A 453 9.01 4.69 -28.30
CA TRP A 453 7.66 5.00 -27.83
C TRP A 453 6.84 5.71 -28.90
N VAL A 454 7.40 6.76 -29.51
CA VAL A 454 6.80 7.45 -30.67
C VAL A 454 7.45 6.92 -31.94
N LEU A 455 6.66 6.30 -32.81
CA LEU A 455 7.16 5.64 -34.03
C LEU A 455 7.34 6.62 -35.20
N GLU A 456 6.57 7.69 -35.21
CA GLU A 456 6.62 8.73 -36.24
C GLU A 456 7.99 9.45 -36.22
N GLU A 457 8.70 9.35 -37.34
CA GLU A 457 10.01 9.95 -37.50
C GLU A 457 9.89 11.48 -37.58
N GLY A 458 10.64 12.20 -36.75
CA GLY A 458 10.58 13.67 -36.66
C GLY A 458 9.44 14.21 -35.80
N SER A 459 8.60 13.35 -35.20
CA SER A 459 7.58 13.79 -34.25
C SER A 459 8.20 14.42 -33.01
N THR A 460 7.62 15.53 -32.55
CA THR A 460 8.00 16.22 -31.32
C THR A 460 7.16 15.76 -30.11
N GLN A 461 6.24 14.82 -30.31
CA GLN A 461 5.39 14.26 -29.26
C GLN A 461 6.23 13.66 -28.13
N ILE A 462 5.83 13.97 -26.90
CA ILE A 462 6.35 13.32 -25.71
C ILE A 462 5.52 12.08 -25.44
N ALA A 463 6.17 10.94 -25.24
CA ALA A 463 5.54 9.73 -24.74
C ALA A 463 5.51 9.74 -23.20
N PHE A 464 4.30 9.78 -22.65
CA PHE A 464 4.05 9.51 -21.23
C PHE A 464 3.70 8.02 -21.07
N VAL A 465 4.68 7.25 -20.61
CA VAL A 465 4.60 5.78 -20.51
C VAL A 465 4.02 5.43 -19.16
N ASP A 466 3.12 4.44 -19.11
CA ASP A 466 2.52 3.87 -17.90
C ASP A 466 1.51 4.72 -17.12
N GLN A 467 1.60 6.05 -17.16
CA GLN A 467 0.57 6.96 -16.63
C GLN A 467 0.56 8.25 -17.46
N TYR A 468 -0.54 9.00 -17.44
CA TYR A 468 -0.64 10.26 -18.20
C TYR A 468 -1.59 11.28 -17.57
N ASP A 469 -2.88 10.97 -17.48
CA ASP A 469 -3.89 11.91 -16.98
C ASP A 469 -4.93 11.18 -16.11
N ARG A 470 -6.04 11.84 -15.77
CA ARG A 470 -7.10 11.22 -14.97
C ARG A 470 -7.74 10.01 -15.64
N GLU A 471 -7.81 9.96 -16.98
CA GLU A 471 -8.42 8.87 -17.74
C GLU A 471 -7.42 7.74 -18.03
N HIS A 472 -6.17 8.08 -18.30
CA HIS A 472 -5.14 7.19 -18.81
C HIS A 472 -4.05 6.96 -17.77
N SER A 473 -4.48 6.37 -16.64
CA SER A 473 -3.64 6.10 -15.47
C SER A 473 -4.19 4.89 -14.70
N ARG A 474 -3.31 3.96 -14.31
CA ARG A 474 -3.67 2.69 -13.63
C ARG A 474 -3.86 2.81 -12.11
N ASP A 475 -3.48 3.97 -11.58
CA ASP A 475 -3.50 4.31 -10.16
C ASP A 475 -4.93 4.43 -9.59
N ILE A 476 -5.15 3.91 -8.38
CA ILE A 476 -6.43 4.00 -7.65
C ILE A 476 -6.32 4.57 -6.24
N GLU A 477 -5.13 4.98 -5.81
CA GLU A 477 -4.96 5.75 -4.57
C GLU A 477 -5.74 7.06 -4.70
N PRO A 478 -6.39 7.56 -3.62
CA PRO A 478 -7.14 8.79 -3.73
C PRO A 478 -6.33 9.97 -4.29
N ASP A 479 -6.91 10.67 -5.25
CA ASP A 479 -6.36 11.92 -5.78
C ASP A 479 -6.85 13.15 -5.00
N CYS A 480 -6.28 14.32 -5.28
CA CYS A 480 -6.61 15.52 -4.52
C CYS A 480 -7.90 16.24 -4.97
N ASP A 481 -8.40 15.99 -6.18
CA ASP A 481 -9.40 16.85 -6.82
C ASP A 481 -10.21 16.23 -7.98
N GLY A 482 -10.05 14.93 -8.27
CA GLY A 482 -10.70 14.27 -9.42
C GLY A 482 -11.71 13.23 -8.99
N TYR A 483 -11.25 11.99 -8.84
CA TYR A 483 -12.10 10.85 -8.43
C TYR A 483 -12.10 10.61 -6.92
N LEU A 484 -11.21 11.28 -6.17
CA LEU A 484 -11.11 11.19 -4.71
C LEU A 484 -11.03 9.72 -4.27
N ASP A 485 -11.92 9.27 -3.39
CA ASP A 485 -11.96 7.92 -2.86
C ASP A 485 -12.88 6.94 -3.62
N SER A 486 -13.40 7.33 -4.79
CA SER A 486 -14.38 6.52 -5.55
C SER A 486 -13.84 5.15 -5.95
N TYR A 487 -12.57 5.08 -6.37
CA TYR A 487 -11.94 3.82 -6.76
C TYR A 487 -11.61 2.94 -5.55
N TYR A 488 -11.29 3.55 -4.40
CA TYR A 488 -11.12 2.82 -3.15
C TYR A 488 -12.43 2.15 -2.70
N LEU A 489 -13.54 2.88 -2.73
CA LEU A 489 -14.85 2.30 -2.38
C LEU A 489 -15.34 1.29 -3.41
N GLN A 490 -15.01 1.45 -4.69
CA GLN A 490 -15.25 0.43 -5.71
C GLN A 490 -14.43 -0.85 -5.47
N LEU A 491 -13.16 -0.72 -5.05
CA LEU A 491 -12.34 -1.86 -4.63
C LEU A 491 -12.99 -2.58 -3.44
N CYS A 492 -13.39 -1.84 -2.40
CA CYS A 492 -14.09 -2.40 -1.24
C CYS A 492 -15.35 -3.18 -1.67
N ALA A 493 -16.16 -2.60 -2.55
CA ALA A 493 -17.39 -3.23 -3.02
C ALA A 493 -17.12 -4.57 -3.73
N ASN A 494 -16.14 -4.62 -4.63
CA ASN A 494 -15.84 -5.84 -5.36
C ASN A 494 -15.15 -6.90 -4.49
N ILE A 495 -14.30 -6.49 -3.52
CA ILE A 495 -13.74 -7.43 -2.54
C ILE A 495 -14.85 -8.06 -1.69
N ARG A 496 -15.87 -7.28 -1.27
CA ARG A 496 -17.04 -7.84 -0.55
C ARG A 496 -17.79 -8.88 -1.38
N ARG A 497 -17.99 -8.63 -2.68
CA ARG A 497 -18.61 -9.61 -3.59
C ARG A 497 -17.76 -10.86 -3.78
N PHE A 498 -16.44 -10.72 -3.84
CA PHE A 498 -15.52 -11.82 -4.09
C PHE A 498 -15.25 -12.69 -2.85
N LYS A 499 -14.94 -12.06 -1.71
CA LYS A 499 -14.60 -12.73 -0.44
C LYS A 499 -15.81 -12.97 0.46
N GLY A 500 -16.93 -12.28 0.23
CA GLY A 500 -18.11 -12.36 1.08
C GLY A 500 -18.03 -11.51 2.36
N LEU A 501 -19.14 -11.45 3.08
CA LEU A 501 -19.30 -10.71 4.34
C LEU A 501 -19.74 -11.63 5.47
N ARG A 502 -19.14 -11.47 6.65
CA ARG A 502 -19.61 -12.13 7.87
C ARG A 502 -20.73 -11.31 8.47
N HIS A 503 -21.92 -11.89 8.54
CA HIS A 503 -23.07 -11.21 9.11
C HIS A 503 -22.89 -10.96 10.61
N VAL A 504 -23.20 -9.74 11.05
CA VAL A 504 -23.26 -9.36 12.45
C VAL A 504 -24.71 -9.11 12.85
N ASP A 505 -25.12 -9.77 13.94
CA ASP A 505 -26.45 -9.55 14.51
C ASP A 505 -26.58 -8.12 15.02
N ARG A 506 -27.66 -7.47 14.59
CA ARG A 506 -28.01 -6.09 14.89
C ARG A 506 -29.35 -5.98 15.60
N ASP A 507 -29.97 -7.09 16.01
CA ASP A 507 -31.16 -7.03 16.87
C ASP A 507 -30.76 -6.66 18.31
N VAL A 508 -30.43 -5.39 18.50
CA VAL A 508 -29.99 -4.84 19.79
C VAL A 508 -31.24 -4.60 20.65
N PRO A 509 -31.42 -5.30 21.77
CA PRO A 509 -32.58 -5.09 22.64
C PRO A 509 -32.53 -3.70 23.28
N ALA A 510 -33.72 -3.15 23.58
CA ALA A 510 -33.82 -1.89 24.32
C ALA A 510 -33.17 -2.01 25.71
N ALA A 511 -32.42 -0.99 26.11
CA ALA A 511 -31.72 -0.94 27.39
C ALA A 511 -31.77 0.49 27.97
N ASP A 512 -32.30 0.62 29.19
CA ASP A 512 -32.29 1.88 29.95
C ASP A 512 -30.94 2.06 30.64
N ILE A 513 -30.03 2.76 29.96
CA ILE A 513 -28.69 3.07 30.47
C ILE A 513 -28.73 4.42 31.20
N LYS A 514 -28.23 4.46 32.44
CA LYS A 514 -28.10 5.72 33.20
C LYS A 514 -26.80 6.43 32.87
N MET A 515 -26.86 7.76 32.78
CA MET A 515 -25.66 8.59 32.62
C MET A 515 -24.63 8.26 33.71
N GLY A 516 -23.38 8.01 33.31
CA GLY A 516 -22.29 7.63 34.21
C GLY A 516 -22.11 6.12 34.45
N ASP A 517 -23.02 5.28 33.94
CA ASP A 517 -22.92 3.82 33.98
C ASP A 517 -22.19 3.27 32.73
N PHE A 518 -20.87 3.49 32.70
CA PHE A 518 -20.00 3.07 31.60
C PHE A 518 -19.94 1.54 31.44
N ASP A 519 -19.98 0.79 32.54
CA ASP A 519 -19.86 -0.67 32.53
C ASP A 519 -21.08 -1.30 31.85
N ALA A 520 -22.29 -0.81 32.15
CA ALA A 520 -23.50 -1.26 31.48
C ALA A 520 -23.48 -0.96 29.97
N LEU A 521 -23.02 0.23 29.57
CA LEU A 521 -22.97 0.63 28.17
C LEU A 521 -21.89 -0.13 27.38
N GLU A 522 -20.73 -0.42 27.98
CA GLU A 522 -19.65 -1.16 27.35
C GLU A 522 -20.00 -2.63 27.07
N ALA A 523 -20.88 -3.20 27.90
CA ALA A 523 -21.40 -4.56 27.73
C ALA A 523 -22.37 -4.71 26.55
N VAL A 524 -22.94 -3.59 26.04
CA VAL A 524 -23.86 -3.61 24.90
C VAL A 524 -23.15 -4.12 23.64
N LYS A 525 -23.89 -4.83 22.78
CA LYS A 525 -23.42 -5.38 21.52
C LYS A 525 -24.29 -4.88 20.36
N PRO A 526 -23.76 -4.82 19.13
CA PRO A 526 -22.37 -5.12 18.76
C PRO A 526 -21.39 -4.04 19.23
N GLU A 527 -20.11 -4.41 19.21
CA GLU A 527 -19.01 -3.47 19.35
C GLU A 527 -18.64 -2.93 17.96
N TYR A 528 -18.62 -1.61 17.82
CA TYR A 528 -18.16 -0.92 16.62
C TYR A 528 -16.66 -0.62 16.80
N ILE A 529 -15.81 -1.15 15.93
CA ILE A 529 -14.35 -1.14 16.12
C ILE A 529 -13.71 -0.19 15.12
N SER A 530 -12.69 0.53 15.57
CA SER A 530 -11.77 1.30 14.74
C SER A 530 -10.32 0.95 15.09
N HIS A 531 -9.41 1.29 14.19
CA HIS A 531 -8.00 0.98 14.31
C HIS A 531 -7.32 1.88 15.35
N LYS A 532 -6.39 1.31 16.12
CA LYS A 532 -5.50 2.10 16.98
C LYS A 532 -4.43 2.80 16.14
N GLY A 533 -3.81 3.87 16.65
CA GLY A 533 -2.67 4.57 16.06
C GLY A 533 -2.98 5.27 14.74
N THR A 534 -4.21 5.77 14.56
CA THR A 534 -4.70 6.36 13.30
C THR A 534 -4.81 7.88 13.32
N GLN A 535 -4.59 8.49 14.48
CA GLN A 535 -4.61 9.93 14.66
C GLN A 535 -3.58 10.62 13.76
N ALA A 536 -3.96 11.77 13.21
CA ALA A 536 -3.15 12.49 12.23
C ALA A 536 -1.92 13.15 12.85
N LEU A 537 -0.80 12.43 12.83
CA LEU A 537 0.53 12.89 13.25
C LEU A 537 1.52 12.66 12.11
N ARG A 538 1.88 13.75 11.43
CA ARG A 538 2.84 13.74 10.31
C ARG A 538 3.87 14.83 10.50
N ASN A 539 5.13 14.45 10.37
CA ASN A 539 6.25 15.38 10.28
C ASN A 539 7.34 14.70 9.49
N PHE A 540 7.28 14.79 8.16
CA PHE A 540 8.12 13.98 7.29
C PHE A 540 8.49 14.71 6.01
N GLU A 541 9.68 14.41 5.47
CA GLU A 541 10.16 15.00 4.23
C GLU A 541 9.27 14.60 3.05
N ALA A 542 9.08 15.53 2.12
CA ALA A 542 8.41 15.22 0.86
C ALA A 542 9.40 14.63 -0.15
N LEU A 543 8.89 14.21 -1.30
CA LEU A 543 9.70 13.69 -2.39
C LEU A 543 10.50 14.83 -3.05
N GLY A 544 11.81 14.62 -3.21
CA GLY A 544 12.71 15.57 -3.85
C GLY A 544 12.77 16.92 -3.14
N VAL A 545 12.63 18.02 -3.89
CA VAL A 545 12.70 19.39 -3.33
C VAL A 545 11.34 19.93 -2.86
N ALA A 546 10.30 19.09 -2.83
CA ALA A 546 9.01 19.49 -2.29
C ALA A 546 9.10 19.82 -0.79
N PRO A 547 8.26 20.74 -0.27
CA PRO A 547 8.32 21.13 1.13
C PRO A 547 7.87 19.98 2.04
N ARG A 548 8.55 19.87 3.19
CA ARG A 548 8.22 18.96 4.28
C ARG A 548 6.73 19.02 4.66
N TYR A 549 6.11 17.86 4.89
CA TYR A 549 4.71 17.77 5.31
C TYR A 549 4.58 17.75 6.84
N THR A 550 3.69 18.58 7.36
CA THR A 550 3.32 18.58 8.78
C THR A 550 1.80 18.46 8.95
N ASN A 551 1.37 17.64 9.91
CA ASN A 551 -0.01 17.55 10.36
C ASN A 551 0.00 17.13 11.84
N TYR A 552 -0.53 17.96 12.72
CA TYR A 552 -0.63 17.69 14.15
C TYR A 552 -2.07 17.85 14.65
N THR A 553 -3.04 17.62 13.76
CA THR A 553 -4.46 17.70 14.09
C THR A 553 -4.91 16.46 14.88
N GLY A 554 -4.21 15.33 14.82
CA GLY A 554 -4.54 14.15 15.62
C GLY A 554 -4.41 14.40 17.12
N ARG A 555 -5.47 14.12 17.89
CA ARG A 555 -5.50 14.32 19.35
C ARG A 555 -5.98 13.07 20.09
N ASN A 556 -7.24 12.69 19.90
CA ASN A 556 -7.83 11.51 20.54
C ASN A 556 -8.04 10.41 19.50
N ASN A 557 -7.36 9.27 19.62
CA ASN A 557 -7.56 8.14 18.71
C ASN A 557 -8.69 7.24 19.21
N ILE A 558 -9.83 7.29 18.53
CA ILE A 558 -11.04 6.53 18.82
C ILE A 558 -10.89 5.11 18.27
N ILE A 559 -10.99 4.11 19.14
CA ILE A 559 -10.77 2.69 18.82
C ILE A 559 -12.01 1.82 19.01
N GLY A 560 -13.11 2.40 19.48
CA GLY A 560 -14.35 1.67 19.65
C GLY A 560 -15.54 2.55 19.98
N ALA A 561 -16.72 2.03 19.69
CA ALA A 561 -17.99 2.63 20.08
C ALA A 561 -19.04 1.59 20.52
N ARG A 562 -20.04 2.07 21.26
CA ARG A 562 -21.27 1.34 21.63
C ARG A 562 -22.47 2.24 21.45
N VAL A 563 -23.61 1.63 21.17
CA VAL A 563 -24.89 2.32 21.05
C VAL A 563 -25.96 1.50 21.76
N ALA A 564 -26.68 2.14 22.66
CA ALA A 564 -27.87 1.61 23.31
C ALA A 564 -29.06 2.54 23.06
N TRP A 565 -30.27 1.98 23.11
CA TRP A 565 -31.49 2.72 22.85
C TRP A 565 -32.59 2.33 23.83
N ASP A 566 -33.49 3.26 24.10
CA ASP A 566 -34.77 3.01 24.76
C ASP A 566 -35.90 3.80 24.06
N LYS A 567 -37.08 3.86 24.67
CA LYS A 567 -38.25 4.57 24.10
C LYS A 567 -38.01 6.08 23.89
N ASP A 568 -37.15 6.70 24.68
CA ASP A 568 -36.97 8.16 24.75
C ASP A 568 -35.56 8.59 24.30
N LYS A 569 -34.54 7.75 24.47
CA LYS A 569 -33.12 8.14 24.40
C LYS A 569 -32.24 7.19 23.60
N LEU A 570 -31.13 7.75 23.12
CA LEU A 570 -29.95 7.04 22.64
C LEU A 570 -28.78 7.31 23.56
N SER A 571 -28.02 6.26 23.88
CA SER A 571 -26.77 6.33 24.64
C SER A 571 -25.62 5.84 23.79
N PHE A 572 -24.59 6.67 23.64
CA PHE A 572 -23.41 6.36 22.86
C PHE A 572 -22.17 6.33 23.75
N LEU A 573 -21.28 5.40 23.46
CA LEU A 573 -19.93 5.34 24.02
C LEU A 573 -18.93 5.54 22.89
N ALA A 574 -17.94 6.40 23.11
CA ALA A 574 -16.68 6.38 22.37
C ALA A 574 -15.55 5.98 23.32
N VAL A 575 -14.67 5.09 22.86
CA VAL A 575 -13.50 4.62 23.59
C VAL A 575 -12.25 5.01 22.81
N CYS A 576 -11.33 5.69 23.46
CA CYS A 576 -10.05 6.10 22.89
C CYS A 576 -8.91 5.14 23.29
N ALA A 577 -7.83 5.12 22.51
CA ALA A 577 -6.65 4.33 22.82
C ALA A 577 -5.92 4.80 24.09
N ASP A 578 -6.03 6.09 24.39
CA ASP A 578 -5.44 6.79 25.53
C ASP A 578 -6.51 7.65 26.21
N SER A 579 -6.18 8.21 27.38
CA SER A 579 -7.08 9.15 28.09
C SER A 579 -7.45 10.34 27.21
N ILE A 580 -8.74 10.69 27.22
CA ILE A 580 -9.27 11.78 26.39
C ILE A 580 -8.67 13.11 26.84
N LEU A 581 -8.06 13.83 25.91
CA LEU A 581 -7.46 15.15 26.12
C LEU A 581 -8.56 16.22 26.25
N PRO A 582 -8.43 17.21 27.15
CA PRO A 582 -9.44 18.24 27.36
C PRO A 582 -9.81 19.02 26.09
N ASP A 583 -11.06 19.49 26.00
CA ASP A 583 -11.45 20.45 24.98
C ASP A 583 -10.70 21.79 25.18
N THR A 584 -10.19 22.38 24.10
CA THR A 584 -9.40 23.63 24.10
C THR A 584 -9.93 24.60 23.06
N ALA A 585 -9.50 25.86 23.12
CA ALA A 585 -9.84 26.86 22.09
C ALA A 585 -9.32 26.51 20.67
N HIS A 586 -8.42 25.53 20.56
CA HIS A 586 -7.87 25.05 19.28
C HIS A 586 -8.56 23.78 18.77
N SER A 587 -9.50 23.20 19.53
CA SER A 587 -10.25 22.03 19.05
C SER A 587 -11.21 22.43 17.93
N VAL A 588 -11.30 21.60 16.90
CA VAL A 588 -12.28 21.73 15.82
C VAL A 588 -13.18 20.50 15.82
N ASN A 589 -14.46 20.64 16.17
CA ASN A 589 -15.37 19.48 16.33
C ASN A 589 -14.77 18.42 17.28
N TYR A 590 -14.50 18.82 18.52
CA TYR A 590 -13.97 17.95 19.59
C TYR A 590 -14.91 16.77 19.85
N MET A 591 -14.36 15.54 19.86
CA MET A 591 -15.05 14.28 20.14
C MET A 591 -16.51 14.27 19.65
N THR A 592 -16.67 14.44 18.33
CA THR A 592 -17.96 14.70 17.69
C THR A 592 -18.59 13.43 17.16
N LEU A 593 -19.86 13.23 17.50
CA LEU A 593 -20.72 12.21 16.89
C LEU A 593 -21.44 12.83 15.68
N LEU A 594 -21.34 12.20 14.52
CA LEU A 594 -22.11 12.50 13.31
C LEU A 594 -23.17 11.42 13.11
N ILE A 595 -24.39 11.81 12.75
CA ILE A 595 -25.53 10.90 12.54
C ILE A 595 -26.19 11.25 11.22
N ASP A 596 -26.31 10.25 10.36
CA ASP A 596 -27.16 10.22 9.18
C ASP A 596 -28.43 9.44 9.59
N ALA A 597 -29.50 10.18 9.86
CA ALA A 597 -30.68 9.66 10.55
C ALA A 597 -31.67 8.98 9.61
N ASP A 598 -31.65 9.35 8.32
CA ASP A 598 -32.54 8.80 7.29
C ASP A 598 -31.84 7.84 6.32
N ARG A 599 -30.51 7.70 6.41
CA ARG A 599 -29.64 6.85 5.57
C ARG A 599 -29.66 7.29 4.12
N ASP A 600 -29.86 8.59 3.90
CA ASP A 600 -29.87 9.23 2.60
C ASP A 600 -28.73 10.25 2.46
N LYS A 601 -27.75 9.91 1.62
CA LYS A 601 -26.64 10.81 1.30
C LYS A 601 -27.10 12.16 0.69
N ALA A 602 -28.31 12.22 0.11
CA ALA A 602 -28.83 13.44 -0.49
C ALA A 602 -29.30 14.48 0.56
N THR A 603 -29.50 14.07 1.81
CA THR A 603 -29.86 14.96 2.93
C THR A 603 -28.62 15.27 3.79
N GLY A 604 -28.77 16.20 4.73
CA GLY A 604 -27.67 16.60 5.60
C GLY A 604 -26.45 17.21 4.91
N TRP A 605 -25.35 17.31 5.66
CA TRP A 605 -24.02 17.58 5.12
C TRP A 605 -23.36 16.24 4.81
N GLU A 606 -23.18 15.90 3.53
CA GLU A 606 -22.62 14.60 3.09
C GLU A 606 -23.38 13.38 3.66
N GLY A 607 -24.71 13.50 3.85
CA GLY A 607 -25.58 12.50 4.48
C GLY A 607 -25.84 12.75 5.98
N TYR A 608 -25.00 13.51 6.68
CA TYR A 608 -25.18 13.69 8.12
C TYR A 608 -26.19 14.81 8.43
N ASP A 609 -27.34 14.42 8.98
CA ASP A 609 -28.39 15.32 9.44
C ASP A 609 -28.04 16.00 10.76
N TYR A 610 -27.32 15.30 11.63
CA TYR A 610 -27.00 15.77 12.98
C TYR A 610 -25.52 15.63 13.30
N LYS A 611 -25.04 16.58 14.11
CA LYS A 611 -23.78 16.42 14.84
C LYS A 611 -23.92 16.79 16.30
N ILE A 612 -23.20 16.07 17.17
CA ILE A 612 -23.14 16.36 18.60
C ILE A 612 -21.68 16.55 19.00
N THR A 613 -21.34 17.74 19.49
CA THR A 613 -19.98 18.10 19.92
C THR A 613 -20.05 18.95 21.18
N SER A 614 -19.16 18.70 22.13
CA SER A 614 -19.08 19.41 23.42
C SER A 614 -20.46 19.61 24.10
N GLY A 615 -21.30 18.57 24.09
CA GLY A 615 -22.63 18.55 24.72
C GLY A 615 -23.74 19.28 23.95
N LYS A 616 -23.45 19.82 22.76
CA LYS A 616 -24.42 20.57 21.94
C LYS A 616 -24.84 19.75 20.72
N VAL A 617 -26.15 19.73 20.46
CA VAL A 617 -26.72 19.07 19.29
C VAL A 617 -26.97 20.10 18.21
N TYR A 618 -26.50 19.81 17.01
CA TYR A 618 -26.70 20.61 15.80
C TYR A 618 -27.42 19.78 14.76
N ALA A 619 -28.38 20.40 14.06
CA ALA A 619 -28.99 19.86 12.87
C ALA A 619 -28.48 20.62 11.63
N TRP A 620 -28.36 19.93 10.50
CA TRP A 620 -28.08 20.55 9.23
C TRP A 620 -29.35 21.16 8.64
N LYS A 621 -29.39 22.49 8.52
CA LYS A 621 -30.54 23.24 8.02
C LYS A 621 -30.07 24.44 7.19
N ASP A 622 -30.74 24.68 6.07
CA ASP A 622 -30.48 25.83 5.20
C ASP A 622 -29.00 25.94 4.76
N GLY A 623 -28.34 24.79 4.55
CA GLY A 623 -26.94 24.73 4.13
C GLY A 623 -25.92 25.00 5.24
N GLY A 624 -26.31 24.88 6.51
CA GLY A 624 -25.40 25.08 7.65
C GLY A 624 -25.79 24.31 8.91
N TRP A 625 -24.82 24.16 9.82
CA TRP A 625 -25.05 23.56 11.13
C TRP A 625 -25.71 24.56 12.09
N GLN A 626 -26.91 24.25 12.55
CA GLN A 626 -27.67 25.08 13.50
C GLN A 626 -27.87 24.33 14.82
N GLN A 627 -27.56 24.95 15.96
CA GLN A 627 -27.76 24.32 17.26
C GLN A 627 -29.27 24.16 17.53
N THR A 628 -29.72 22.95 17.83
CA THR A 628 -31.13 22.61 18.06
C THR A 628 -31.42 22.12 19.47
N GLY A 629 -30.39 21.74 20.23
CA GLY A 629 -30.54 21.29 21.61
C GLY A 629 -29.23 20.94 22.28
N GLU A 630 -29.32 20.19 23.37
CA GLU A 630 -28.20 19.77 24.20
C GLU A 630 -28.29 18.27 24.49
N ALA A 631 -27.12 17.63 24.62
CA ALA A 631 -26.95 16.23 24.99
C ALA A 631 -26.14 16.16 26.28
N GLN A 632 -26.40 15.15 27.10
CA GLN A 632 -25.61 14.90 28.31
C GLN A 632 -24.30 14.21 27.91
N THR A 633 -23.18 14.65 28.48
CA THR A 633 -21.86 14.04 28.25
C THR A 633 -21.11 13.83 29.56
N GLU A 634 -20.36 12.74 29.66
CA GLU A 634 -19.46 12.44 30.78
C GLU A 634 -18.20 11.80 30.21
N ILE A 635 -17.04 12.26 30.69
CA ILE A 635 -15.74 11.69 30.32
C ILE A 635 -15.18 10.96 31.55
N ARG A 636 -14.73 9.73 31.36
CA ARG A 636 -14.02 8.94 32.36
C ARG A 636 -12.78 8.30 31.74
N GLY A 637 -11.63 8.93 31.95
CA GLY A 637 -10.37 8.46 31.39
C GLY A 637 -10.39 8.49 29.86
N ASP A 638 -10.34 7.32 29.24
CA ASP A 638 -10.37 7.06 27.80
C ASP A 638 -11.77 6.96 27.21
N LYS A 639 -12.83 7.09 28.02
CA LYS A 639 -14.22 6.89 27.60
C LYS A 639 -15.03 8.19 27.62
N LEU A 640 -15.80 8.42 26.57
CA LEU A 640 -16.84 9.45 26.49
C LEU A 640 -18.21 8.76 26.39
N MET A 641 -19.07 9.02 27.36
CA MET A 641 -20.49 8.67 27.29
C MET A 641 -21.30 9.90 26.84
N LEU A 642 -22.26 9.69 25.94
CA LEU A 642 -23.13 10.71 25.40
C LEU A 642 -24.59 10.22 25.41
N GLN A 643 -25.54 11.02 25.89
CA GLN A 643 -26.97 10.73 25.83
C GLN A 643 -27.76 11.85 25.18
N SER A 644 -28.59 11.51 24.20
CA SER A 644 -29.49 12.44 23.51
C SER A 644 -30.92 11.88 23.42
N GLY A 645 -31.91 12.77 23.40
CA GLY A 645 -33.30 12.38 23.17
C GLY A 645 -33.53 11.99 21.71
N ARG A 646 -34.26 10.90 21.47
CA ARG A 646 -34.56 10.39 20.12
C ARG A 646 -35.27 11.42 19.24
N ALA A 647 -36.27 12.11 19.80
CA ALA A 647 -37.01 13.15 19.09
C ALA A 647 -36.13 14.33 18.67
N LEU A 648 -35.05 14.64 19.40
CA LEU A 648 -34.12 15.71 19.03
C LEU A 648 -33.30 15.36 17.78
N LEU A 649 -33.14 14.06 17.51
CA LEU A 649 -32.41 13.49 16.38
C LEU A 649 -33.34 12.99 15.27
N GLY A 650 -34.65 13.27 15.33
CA GLY A 650 -35.59 12.78 14.32
C GLY A 650 -35.77 11.26 14.30
N LEU A 651 -35.43 10.57 15.40
CA LEU A 651 -35.43 9.12 15.53
C LEU A 651 -36.50 8.61 16.52
N ASP A 652 -37.58 9.36 16.72
CA ASP A 652 -38.71 8.95 17.56
C ASP A 652 -39.50 7.78 16.95
N GLY A 653 -40.19 7.00 17.80
CA GLY A 653 -40.97 5.85 17.36
C GLY A 653 -40.96 4.67 18.33
N ALA A 654 -41.83 3.69 18.09
CA ALA A 654 -42.01 2.53 18.97
C ALA A 654 -40.92 1.45 18.80
N GLY A 655 -40.21 1.43 17.67
CA GLY A 655 -39.19 0.43 17.35
C GLY A 655 -37.76 0.90 17.61
N LYS A 656 -36.81 -0.03 17.43
CA LYS A 656 -35.39 0.27 17.37
C LYS A 656 -35.13 1.26 16.22
N PRO A 657 -34.43 2.37 16.46
CA PRO A 657 -34.06 3.27 15.38
C PRO A 657 -32.99 2.64 14.47
N GLU A 658 -33.08 2.89 13.17
CA GLU A 658 -32.08 2.49 12.18
C GLU A 658 -31.41 3.74 11.64
N PHE A 659 -30.09 3.83 11.74
CA PHE A 659 -29.34 5.01 11.28
C PHE A 659 -27.87 4.68 11.02
N GLU A 660 -27.18 5.58 10.33
CA GLU A 660 -25.73 5.55 10.15
C GLU A 660 -25.06 6.56 11.08
N PHE A 661 -23.90 6.22 11.63
CA PHE A 661 -23.16 7.15 12.48
C PHE A 661 -21.65 6.97 12.38
N LYS A 662 -20.93 8.02 12.78
CA LYS A 662 -19.48 7.95 13.02
C LYS A 662 -19.02 8.92 14.10
N TRP A 663 -17.85 8.62 14.65
CA TRP A 663 -17.12 9.51 15.53
C TRP A 663 -15.94 10.16 14.82
N ILE A 664 -15.71 11.43 15.12
CA ILE A 664 -14.51 12.16 14.70
C ILE A 664 -13.94 12.95 15.87
N ASP A 665 -12.65 13.23 15.83
CA ASP A 665 -12.04 14.19 16.74
C ASP A 665 -11.08 15.12 15.98
N ASN A 666 -11.27 16.42 16.19
CA ASN A 666 -10.40 17.46 15.63
C ASN A 666 -10.34 17.54 14.09
N ILE A 667 -11.49 17.36 13.43
CA ILE A 667 -11.64 17.40 11.96
C ILE A 667 -12.61 18.51 11.54
N ALA A 668 -12.23 19.33 10.55
CA ALA A 668 -13.12 20.33 9.94
C ALA A 668 -14.13 19.67 8.98
N LEU A 669 -15.37 20.17 8.97
CA LEU A 669 -16.47 19.68 8.13
C LEU A 669 -16.71 20.58 6.91
N ASP A 670 -15.64 21.04 6.27
CA ASP A 670 -15.68 21.79 5.01
C ASP A 670 -15.43 20.90 3.79
N ASN A 671 -14.76 19.76 3.98
CA ASN A 671 -14.51 18.76 2.96
C ASN A 671 -14.52 17.36 3.59
N VAL A 672 -15.36 16.47 3.07
CA VAL A 672 -15.46 15.07 3.50
C VAL A 672 -14.13 14.31 3.40
N MET A 673 -13.24 14.69 2.49
CA MET A 673 -11.92 14.07 2.39
C MET A 673 -11.03 14.33 3.60
N ASN A 674 -11.35 15.32 4.45
CA ASN A 674 -10.63 15.53 5.71
C ASN A 674 -10.70 14.30 6.63
N PHE A 675 -11.74 13.44 6.51
CA PHE A 675 -11.84 12.16 7.23
C PHE A 675 -10.70 11.19 6.95
N TYR A 676 -9.96 11.38 5.85
CA TYR A 676 -8.80 10.56 5.50
C TYR A 676 -7.46 11.18 5.92
N ARG A 677 -7.45 12.48 6.28
CA ARG A 677 -6.22 13.27 6.47
C ARG A 677 -6.03 13.78 7.89
N ASP A 678 -7.05 14.39 8.46
CA ASP A 678 -6.93 15.18 9.68
C ASP A 678 -7.52 14.45 10.88
N GLY A 679 -7.17 14.93 12.08
CA GLY A 679 -7.76 14.46 13.34
C GLY A 679 -7.70 12.95 13.52
N ASP A 680 -8.80 12.39 14.01
CA ASP A 680 -9.08 10.95 14.00
C ASP A 680 -10.54 10.71 13.59
N CYS A 681 -10.80 9.59 12.91
CA CYS A 681 -12.09 9.28 12.31
C CYS A 681 -12.40 7.78 12.48
N ALA A 682 -13.53 7.47 13.12
CA ALA A 682 -13.96 6.12 13.47
C ALA A 682 -15.43 5.90 13.02
N PRO A 683 -15.68 5.14 11.94
CA PRO A 683 -14.70 4.40 11.14
C PRO A 683 -13.97 5.30 10.14
N PHE A 684 -12.88 4.78 9.56
CA PHE A 684 -11.97 5.53 8.69
C PHE A 684 -12.67 6.08 7.43
N GLY A 685 -12.32 7.30 7.01
CA GLY A 685 -12.78 7.83 5.72
C GLY A 685 -14.30 8.03 5.61
N ARG A 686 -14.88 7.66 4.47
CA ARG A 686 -16.33 7.71 4.20
C ARG A 686 -17.13 6.56 4.80
N PHE A 687 -16.49 5.59 5.46
CA PHE A 687 -17.26 4.56 6.14
C PHE A 687 -18.08 5.15 7.28
N ASN A 688 -19.26 4.57 7.49
CA ASN A 688 -20.12 4.75 8.66
C ASN A 688 -20.35 3.41 9.34
N TYR A 689 -20.67 3.48 10.63
CA TYR A 689 -21.26 2.38 11.35
C TYR A 689 -22.77 2.35 11.10
N LEU A 690 -23.31 1.16 10.88
CA LEU A 690 -24.74 0.92 10.77
C LEU A 690 -25.30 0.45 12.12
N PHE A 691 -26.23 1.21 12.70
CA PHE A 691 -26.96 0.82 13.90
C PHE A 691 -28.29 0.17 13.54
#